data_AF-A0A813CFM5-F1
#
_entry.id   AF-A0A813CFM5-F1
#
_cell.length_a   1.000
_cell.length_b   1.000
_cell.length_c   1.000
_cell.angle_alpha   90.00
_cell.angle_beta   90.00
_cell.angle_gamma   90.00
#
_symmetry.space_group_name_H-M   'P 1'
#
loop_
_entity.id
_entity.type
_entity.pdbx_description
1 polymer ?
#
loop_
_entity_poly.entity_id
_entity_poly.type
_entity_poly.pdbx_seq_one_letter_code
_entity_poly.pdbx_strand_id
1 'polypeptide(L)'
;MFLQALGIPFTALAAAEKQPEYRRVIQANHGSRLQHLYETLEDMLEEKTCTKHPDCERCRVDSAGGISLALTGSPCNPFSKQRAKRFRDQSVQHHRMTETTMSGVVGLYLKWEPRAAIMEQVRGFDMQTSQADVTTPATKFLQIMAAQTWKHGGYWVAKLYLDSTDWIQIISGMADDGLADLDLDLNSLIDGLLDAGASHEDEADSRDSQPSDVAAQLVPAQPNPNWLEEDELLGLVDDLLPSVSEESFQPAVNSDLRDIFGPRAGLSQLGDSFQQQMFKRYCAATSAGSERPVLRKAVVAVTDCLIRSGRHRSISVIQDQSGTSRRSLQRTLFQLAAVLLHGGCWLVGAMLGMCSRWFQRPRMMPVMAVSKFRYDETPLRMRLVELQQFIPDFVQRGGHLSESYKYVKILRIDWTLGLLIYDLASLGHRLITVDIPVAMVPLERTTAETQAAAIRSAMACVPNLHQHLSLYPEQVRLACVDRYAANLKAEDYFKSSQPEMTRTIFPCDVHKASAVIKKSLRPFEEVTSGLVHTGLSMEGGGSLAVLRQVLQDVFENELIVENSPAPGGSIRNHTRQILDLFCPVHPGASSPLKNMRRQFVLQYYCNSDITQDRIVHHCSFSCCRSRQETADRFASSVVLAFLPRKCPMLKRKSWTDAEQPMEWTGLLQSFWGLFTKVMVKFTGSASVAPVARVSVGHEEDEAEDFGQGEAAEALGAAGTDVLELIDGILAQGSGVGEGETGDHDEAAAPMLPDGEIDWHELQLRRKRKAGVFSCRASLMENLGRRVLVSLQFVICECQNCQRHQEIQIAAFQIQSQKLAAAAGSYLSLWFLCSLTVTISKVITSDQTA
;
A
#
# COMPACT_ATOMS: atom_id res chain seq x y z
N MET A 1 32.63 -3.09 17.01
CA MET A 1 32.48 -1.81 16.29
C MET A 1 31.02 -1.39 16.43
N PHE A 2 30.72 -0.27 17.10
CA PHE A 2 29.38 0.31 16.95
C PHE A 2 29.28 0.85 15.53
N LEU A 3 28.39 0.27 14.72
CA LEU A 3 28.05 0.79 13.41
C LEU A 3 27.40 2.16 13.61
N GLN A 4 28.13 3.22 13.28
CA GLN A 4 27.49 4.51 13.02
C GLN A 4 26.56 4.27 11.82
N ALA A 5 25.26 4.40 12.01
CA ALA A 5 24.27 4.01 11.00
C ALA A 5 24.50 4.67 9.62
N LEU A 6 25.06 5.89 9.61
CA LEU A 6 25.35 6.64 8.39
C LEU A 6 26.81 6.55 7.92
N GLY A 7 27.71 5.93 8.70
CA GLY A 7 29.15 5.89 8.39
C GLY A 7 29.83 7.26 8.27
N ILE A 8 29.17 8.35 8.69
CA ILE A 8 29.72 9.71 8.58
C ILE A 8 30.77 9.90 9.67
N PRO A 9 32.04 10.19 9.32
CA PRO A 9 33.05 10.49 10.32
C PRO A 9 32.73 11.82 11.01
N PHE A 10 32.75 11.83 12.35
CA PHE A 10 32.54 13.03 13.14
C PHE A 10 33.39 13.02 14.42
N THR A 11 33.66 14.23 14.91
CA THR A 11 34.25 14.46 16.23
C THR A 11 33.17 15.01 17.16
N ALA A 12 32.88 14.31 18.25
CA ALA A 12 31.89 14.74 19.23
C ALA A 12 32.49 15.79 20.17
N LEU A 13 32.22 17.07 19.90
CA LEU A 13 32.77 18.18 20.68
C LEU A 13 32.08 18.31 22.04
N ALA A 14 30.75 18.40 22.06
CA ALA A 14 30.00 18.58 23.31
C ALA A 14 28.62 17.91 23.27
N ALA A 15 28.13 17.54 24.47
CA ALA A 15 26.75 17.12 24.70
C ALA A 15 26.26 17.69 26.04
N ALA A 16 24.94 17.84 26.18
CA ALA A 16 24.28 18.29 27.39
C ALA A 16 23.08 17.40 27.71
N GLU A 17 22.99 16.88 28.93
CA GLU A 17 21.90 15.99 29.35
C GLU A 17 21.61 16.14 30.86
N LYS A 18 20.36 16.50 31.17
CA LYS A 18 19.90 16.84 32.52
C LYS A 18 19.79 15.62 33.42
N GLN A 19 19.39 14.48 32.86
CA GLN A 19 19.20 13.27 33.64
C GLN A 19 20.53 12.55 33.87
N PRO A 20 20.96 12.36 35.13
CA PRO A 20 22.26 11.76 35.42
C PRO A 20 22.37 10.32 34.90
N GLU A 21 21.26 9.58 34.82
CA GLU A 21 21.21 8.22 34.28
C GLU A 21 21.57 8.22 32.78
N TYR A 22 21.04 9.15 32.01
CA TYR A 22 21.33 9.27 30.58
C TYR A 22 22.75 9.78 30.33
N ARG A 23 23.28 10.67 31.19
CA ARG A 23 24.70 11.03 31.15
C ARG A 23 25.61 9.82 31.34
N ARG A 24 25.30 8.92 32.27
CA ARG A 24 26.07 7.67 32.46
C ARG A 24 26.06 6.81 31.21
N VAL A 25 24.91 6.72 30.51
CA VAL A 25 24.81 5.99 29.24
C VAL A 25 25.65 6.65 28.15
N ILE A 26 25.60 7.97 28.01
CA ILE A 26 26.44 8.73 27.06
C ILE A 26 27.93 8.50 27.37
N GLN A 27 28.32 8.60 28.64
CA GLN A 27 29.70 8.40 29.08
C GLN A 27 30.18 6.96 28.81
N ALA A 28 29.33 5.95 29.04
CA ALA A 28 29.68 4.56 28.79
C ALA A 28 29.88 4.27 27.29
N ASN A 29 29.06 4.85 26.41
CA ASN A 29 29.09 4.56 24.97
C ASN A 29 30.05 5.47 24.19
N HIS A 30 30.21 6.72 24.62
CA HIS A 30 30.90 7.77 23.87
C HIS A 30 31.92 8.56 24.70
N GLY A 31 32.14 8.20 25.97
CA GLY A 31 32.96 8.98 26.89
C GLY A 31 34.39 9.22 26.42
N SER A 32 35.02 8.29 25.70
CA SER A 32 36.37 8.49 25.15
C SER A 32 36.42 9.41 23.92
N ARG A 33 35.30 9.57 23.21
CA ARG A 33 35.21 10.34 21.95
C ARG A 33 34.58 11.72 22.13
N LEU A 34 33.82 11.91 23.21
CA LEU A 34 33.14 13.15 23.54
C LEU A 34 34.09 14.07 24.33
N GLN A 35 34.35 15.30 23.88
CA GLN A 35 35.27 16.19 24.60
C GLN A 35 34.61 16.79 25.86
N HIS A 36 33.37 17.28 25.76
CA HIS A 36 32.65 17.90 26.86
C HIS A 36 31.27 17.25 27.11
N LEU A 37 30.91 17.05 28.38
CA LEU A 37 29.58 16.59 28.79
C LEU A 37 29.03 17.49 29.90
N TYR A 38 28.08 18.36 29.56
CA TYR A 38 27.47 19.33 30.47
C TYR A 38 26.23 18.76 31.15
N GLU A 39 25.90 19.29 32.33
CA GLU A 39 24.71 18.89 33.04
C GLU A 39 23.42 19.39 32.40
N THR A 40 23.42 20.62 31.89
CA THR A 40 22.27 21.19 31.21
C THR A 40 22.71 21.92 29.94
N LEU A 41 21.74 22.21 29.06
CA LEU A 41 22.01 23.01 27.87
C LEU A 41 22.44 24.42 28.27
N GLU A 42 21.85 24.94 29.34
CA GLU A 42 22.16 26.24 29.93
C GLU A 42 23.63 26.28 30.43
N ASP A 43 24.10 25.25 31.13
CA ASP A 43 25.50 25.16 31.56
C ASP A 43 26.47 25.11 30.38
N MET A 44 26.09 24.45 29.28
CA MET A 44 26.86 24.44 28.04
C MET A 44 26.92 25.82 27.39
N LEU A 45 25.78 26.54 27.35
CA LEU A 45 25.69 27.91 26.83
C LEU A 45 26.48 28.90 27.68
N GLU A 46 26.58 28.68 28.98
CA GLU A 46 27.34 29.51 29.92
C GLU A 46 28.81 29.10 30.05
N GLU A 47 29.25 28.04 29.36
CA GLU A 47 30.61 27.48 29.47
C GLU A 47 31.01 27.12 30.92
N LYS A 48 30.04 26.65 31.72
CA LYS A 48 30.33 26.18 33.07
C LYS A 48 31.25 24.95 33.03
N THR A 49 31.79 24.57 34.18
CA THR A 49 32.52 23.32 34.37
C THR A 49 31.68 22.13 33.88
N CYS A 50 32.24 21.34 32.96
CA CYS A 50 31.58 20.13 32.46
C CYS A 50 31.96 18.91 33.31
N THR A 51 31.14 17.86 33.29
CA THR A 51 31.35 16.63 34.10
C THR A 51 32.64 15.86 33.76
N LYS A 52 33.22 16.11 32.57
CA LYS A 52 34.50 15.50 32.16
C LYS A 52 35.74 16.23 32.65
N HIS A 53 35.60 17.50 33.03
CA HIS A 53 36.72 18.35 33.45
C HIS A 53 36.35 19.08 34.75
N PRO A 54 36.19 18.36 35.88
CA PRO A 54 35.71 18.93 37.14
C PRO A 54 36.63 20.02 37.70
N ASP A 55 37.92 19.97 37.36
CA ASP A 55 38.92 20.94 37.82
C ASP A 55 38.99 22.21 36.95
N CYS A 56 38.17 22.29 35.90
CA CYS A 56 38.18 23.41 34.97
C CYS A 56 37.13 24.45 35.37
N GLU A 57 37.53 25.70 35.64
CA GLU A 57 36.59 26.78 35.99
C GLU A 57 35.57 27.08 34.88
N ARG A 58 35.99 26.97 33.61
CA ARG A 58 35.13 27.16 32.43
C ARG A 58 35.51 26.22 31.29
N CYS A 59 34.59 25.36 30.89
CA CYS A 59 34.79 24.48 29.75
C CYS A 59 34.29 25.15 28.48
N ARG A 60 35.21 25.52 27.58
CA ARG A 60 34.88 26.08 26.26
C ARG A 60 34.76 24.99 25.22
N VAL A 61 33.67 25.04 24.45
CA VAL A 61 33.53 24.23 23.24
C VAL A 61 34.19 24.99 22.10
N ASP A 62 35.40 24.60 21.74
CA ASP A 62 36.18 25.23 20.67
C ASP A 62 36.45 24.24 19.52
N SER A 63 36.44 24.75 18.31
CA SER A 63 36.78 24.03 17.09
C SER A 63 37.38 25.03 16.11
N ALA A 64 38.62 24.79 15.68
CA ALA A 64 39.35 25.66 14.77
C ALA A 64 38.59 25.95 13.45
N GLY A 65 37.66 25.08 13.06
CA GLY A 65 36.81 25.23 11.86
C GLY A 65 35.36 25.65 12.13
N GLY A 66 35.02 25.99 13.39
CA GLY A 66 33.65 26.18 13.85
C GLY A 66 32.89 24.86 14.04
N ILE A 67 31.61 24.95 14.38
CA ILE A 67 30.74 23.78 14.54
C ILE A 67 30.11 23.44 13.19
N SER A 68 30.29 22.20 12.73
CA SER A 68 29.73 21.77 11.44
C SER A 68 28.26 21.38 11.57
N LEU A 69 27.90 20.68 12.64
CA LEU A 69 26.55 20.14 12.85
C LEU A 69 26.15 20.26 14.33
N ALA A 70 24.94 20.78 14.58
CA ALA A 70 24.29 20.71 15.88
C ALA A 70 23.06 19.78 15.82
N LEU A 71 22.95 18.87 16.77
CA LEU A 71 21.82 17.94 16.90
C LEU A 71 21.07 18.23 18.20
N THR A 72 19.75 18.41 18.13
CA THR A 72 18.91 18.65 19.31
C THR A 72 17.68 17.75 19.33
N GLY A 73 17.45 17.10 20.47
CA GLY A 73 16.19 16.42 20.79
C GLY A 73 15.62 17.05 22.05
N SER A 74 14.93 18.18 21.90
CA SER A 74 14.48 18.94 23.05
C SER A 74 13.26 18.29 23.74
N PRO A 75 12.94 18.64 24.99
CA PRO A 75 11.88 17.98 25.73
C PRO A 75 10.51 18.01 25.03
N CYS A 76 9.94 16.83 24.77
CA CYS A 76 8.68 16.70 24.03
C CYS A 76 7.42 16.89 24.90
N ASN A 77 7.53 16.80 26.23
CA ASN A 77 6.40 16.81 27.16
C ASN A 77 5.47 18.05 27.05
N PRO A 78 5.99 19.30 26.95
CA PRO A 78 5.12 20.47 26.71
C PRO A 78 4.23 20.31 25.48
N PHE A 79 4.74 19.62 24.46
CA PHE A 79 4.17 19.58 23.12
C PHE A 79 3.46 18.26 22.80
N SER A 80 3.54 17.24 23.65
CA SER A 80 2.96 15.92 23.37
C SER A 80 1.43 15.93 23.37
N LYS A 81 0.81 15.32 22.34
CA LYS A 81 -0.65 15.04 22.28
C LYS A 81 -1.16 14.26 23.49
N GLN A 82 -0.30 13.48 24.13
CA GLN A 82 -0.67 12.62 25.25
C GLN A 82 -0.79 13.38 26.57
N ARG A 83 -0.32 14.64 26.65
CA ARG A 83 -0.44 15.45 27.86
C ARG A 83 -1.86 15.99 28.01
N ALA A 84 -2.57 15.56 29.06
CA ALA A 84 -3.98 15.87 29.30
C ALA A 84 -4.34 17.37 29.29
N LYS A 85 -3.41 18.25 29.71
CA LYS A 85 -3.61 19.71 29.76
C LYS A 85 -3.09 20.46 28.54
N ARG A 86 -2.56 19.78 27.52
CA ARG A 86 -1.86 20.42 26.40
C ARG A 86 -2.68 21.50 25.71
N PHE A 87 -3.96 21.24 25.44
CA PHE A 87 -4.82 22.15 24.68
C PHE A 87 -5.51 23.23 25.54
N ARG A 88 -5.19 23.31 26.84
CA ARG A 88 -5.65 24.41 27.69
C ARG A 88 -4.86 25.67 27.34
N ASP A 89 -5.53 26.81 27.28
CA ASP A 89 -4.90 28.09 27.02
C ASP A 89 -3.68 28.30 27.92
N GLN A 90 -2.59 28.78 27.30
CA GLN A 90 -1.30 29.06 27.94
C GLN A 90 -0.58 27.86 28.58
N SER A 91 -1.14 26.64 28.51
CA SER A 91 -0.56 25.48 29.22
C SER A 91 0.77 25.02 28.64
N VAL A 92 0.98 25.22 27.33
CA VAL A 92 2.26 24.94 26.68
C VAL A 92 3.26 26.04 27.04
N GLN A 93 2.85 27.31 26.97
CA GLN A 93 3.67 28.47 27.28
C GLN A 93 4.21 28.42 28.72
N HIS A 94 3.36 28.10 29.70
CA HIS A 94 3.75 28.03 31.11
C HIS A 94 4.46 26.73 31.53
N HIS A 95 4.71 25.81 30.60
CA HIS A 95 5.42 24.59 30.95
C HIS A 95 6.92 24.90 31.12
N ARG A 96 7.50 24.52 32.27
CA ARG A 96 8.92 24.78 32.63
C ARG A 96 9.99 24.31 31.63
N MET A 97 9.63 23.48 30.66
CA MET A 97 10.56 22.93 29.65
C MET A 97 10.38 23.57 28.27
N THR A 98 9.40 24.47 28.13
CA THR A 98 9.16 25.19 26.88
C THR A 98 10.32 26.11 26.56
N GLU A 99 10.90 26.77 27.56
CA GLU A 99 12.06 27.66 27.38
C GLU A 99 13.33 26.91 26.95
N THR A 100 13.57 25.70 27.46
CA THR A 100 14.69 24.86 26.98
C THR A 100 14.61 24.63 25.47
N THR A 101 13.39 24.48 24.93
CA THR A 101 13.16 24.31 23.48
C THR A 101 13.20 25.65 22.74
N MET A 102 12.45 26.65 23.21
CA MET A 102 12.26 27.90 22.47
C MET A 102 13.46 28.85 22.55
N SER A 103 14.10 28.93 23.72
CA SER A 103 15.21 29.85 23.98
C SER A 103 16.53 29.10 24.03
N GLY A 104 16.59 27.95 24.69
CA GLY A 104 17.83 27.17 24.84
C GLY A 104 18.39 26.69 23.50
N VAL A 105 17.55 26.06 22.67
CA VAL A 105 17.98 25.57 21.34
C VAL A 105 18.34 26.73 20.41
N VAL A 106 17.59 27.83 20.43
CA VAL A 106 17.94 29.03 19.63
C VAL A 106 19.27 29.61 20.12
N GLY A 107 19.49 29.67 21.44
CA GLY A 107 20.74 30.11 22.05
C GLY A 107 21.93 29.25 21.62
N LEU A 108 21.76 27.93 21.50
CA LEU A 108 22.76 27.02 20.95
C LEU A 108 23.10 27.39 19.51
N TYR A 109 22.09 27.59 18.67
CA TYR A 109 22.33 27.94 17.27
C TYR A 109 22.93 29.34 17.12
N LEU A 110 22.54 30.30 17.95
CA LEU A 110 23.08 31.66 17.93
C LEU A 110 24.51 31.72 18.43
N LYS A 111 24.84 30.97 19.49
CA LYS A 111 26.17 30.98 20.10
C LYS A 111 27.24 30.41 19.17
N TRP A 112 26.94 29.28 18.52
CA TRP A 112 27.94 28.56 17.73
C TRP A 112 27.74 28.63 16.22
N GLU A 113 26.61 29.16 15.75
CA GLU A 113 26.23 29.26 14.33
C GLU A 113 26.65 28.05 13.49
N PRO A 114 26.19 26.84 13.86
CA PRO A 114 26.63 25.63 13.19
C PRO A 114 26.25 25.67 11.70
N ARG A 115 27.09 25.10 10.82
CA ARG A 115 26.80 25.09 9.37
C ARG A 115 25.47 24.41 9.03
N ALA A 116 25.12 23.38 9.81
CA ALA A 116 23.83 22.70 9.75
C ALA A 116 23.29 22.42 11.16
N ALA A 117 21.97 22.39 11.30
CA ALA A 117 21.30 22.04 12.55
C ALA A 117 20.15 21.08 12.28
N ILE A 118 19.99 20.08 13.14
CA ILE A 118 18.88 19.13 13.12
C ILE A 118 18.18 19.17 14.47
N MET A 119 16.87 19.35 14.45
CA MET A 119 16.01 19.36 15.63
C MET A 119 14.92 18.29 15.50
N GLU A 120 14.86 17.38 16.45
CA GLU A 120 13.78 16.40 16.60
C GLU A 120 12.71 16.95 17.56
N GLN A 121 11.44 16.76 17.20
CA GLN A 121 10.28 17.04 18.04
C GLN A 121 9.08 16.16 17.73
N VAL A 122 8.22 15.98 18.73
CA VAL A 122 6.95 15.26 18.60
C VAL A 122 5.95 15.98 17.68
N ARG A 123 5.05 15.21 17.06
CA ARG A 123 3.97 15.72 16.18
C ARG A 123 3.12 16.85 16.79
N GLY A 124 3.03 16.93 18.11
CA GLY A 124 2.29 18.01 18.76
C GLY A 124 3.03 19.35 18.81
N PHE A 125 4.32 19.41 18.49
CA PHE A 125 5.03 20.68 18.27
C PHE A 125 4.44 21.46 17.09
N ASP A 126 3.79 20.76 16.17
CA ASP A 126 3.15 21.33 14.99
C ASP A 126 1.61 21.42 15.07
N MET A 127 1.04 21.40 16.27
CA MET A 127 -0.39 21.70 16.41
C MET A 127 -0.58 22.92 17.28
N GLN A 128 -1.75 23.54 17.09
CA GLN A 128 -2.21 24.67 17.87
C GLN A 128 -2.12 24.37 19.37
N THR A 129 -1.68 25.36 20.14
CA THR A 129 -1.55 25.21 21.59
C THR A 129 -2.90 25.25 22.29
N SER A 130 -3.91 25.88 21.68
CA SER A 130 -5.28 25.90 22.15
C SER A 130 -6.24 26.27 21.02
N GLN A 131 -7.55 26.33 21.30
CA GLN A 131 -8.53 26.80 20.32
C GLN A 131 -8.42 28.30 20.05
N ALA A 132 -7.98 29.09 21.05
CA ALA A 132 -7.84 30.53 20.93
C ALA A 132 -6.55 30.94 20.20
N ASP A 133 -5.47 30.15 20.32
CA ASP A 133 -4.19 30.42 19.69
C ASP A 133 -3.94 29.48 18.50
N VAL A 134 -4.21 30.01 17.29
CA VAL A 134 -4.02 29.28 16.03
C VAL A 134 -2.56 29.06 15.66
N THR A 135 -1.61 29.66 16.37
CA THR A 135 -0.19 29.47 16.13
C THR A 135 0.31 28.16 16.75
N THR A 136 1.25 27.52 16.07
CA THR A 136 1.87 26.29 16.58
C THR A 136 3.18 26.63 17.29
N PRO A 137 3.63 25.81 18.26
CA PRO A 137 4.98 25.93 18.83
C PRO A 137 6.07 25.97 17.76
N ALA A 138 5.96 25.17 16.69
CA ALA A 138 6.88 25.21 15.56
C ALA A 138 6.91 26.58 14.87
N THR A 139 5.74 27.19 14.61
CA THR A 139 5.67 28.53 14.03
C THR A 139 6.34 29.57 14.92
N LYS A 140 6.11 29.51 16.24
CA LYS A 140 6.73 30.42 17.21
C LYS A 140 8.25 30.25 17.25
N PHE A 141 8.74 29.01 17.25
CA PHE A 141 10.16 28.72 17.19
C PHE A 141 10.81 29.32 15.93
N LEU A 142 10.19 29.15 14.76
CA LEU A 142 10.69 29.72 13.51
C LEU A 142 10.64 31.25 13.50
N GLN A 143 9.63 31.87 14.13
CA GLN A 143 9.59 33.32 14.31
C GLN A 143 10.74 33.82 15.20
N ILE A 144 11.05 33.11 16.29
CA ILE A 144 12.19 33.45 17.15
C ILE A 144 13.50 33.33 16.37
N MET A 145 13.67 32.27 15.58
CA MET A 145 14.85 32.07 14.70
C MET A 145 14.98 33.17 13.65
N ALA A 146 13.87 33.53 12.98
CA ALA A 146 13.85 34.58 11.96
C ALA A 146 14.11 35.98 12.52
N ALA A 147 13.81 36.20 13.81
CA ALA A 147 14.08 37.45 14.49
C ALA A 147 15.56 37.62 14.93
N GLN A 148 16.37 36.54 14.88
CA GLN A 148 17.79 36.63 15.21
C GLN A 148 18.61 37.19 14.05
N THR A 149 19.74 37.83 14.37
CA THR A 149 20.75 38.23 13.39
C THR A 149 21.85 37.17 13.35
N TRP A 150 22.16 36.67 12.15
CA TRP A 150 23.11 35.59 11.92
C TRP A 150 24.32 36.09 11.13
N LYS A 151 25.55 35.69 11.49
CA LYS A 151 26.76 36.11 10.74
C LYS A 151 26.77 35.56 9.31
N HIS A 152 26.17 34.38 9.10
CA HIS A 152 26.05 33.75 7.78
C HIS A 152 24.78 34.14 7.00
N GLY A 153 23.96 35.06 7.52
CA GLY A 153 22.77 35.57 6.85
C GLY A 153 21.47 34.80 7.13
N GLY A 154 21.53 33.62 7.76
CA GLY A 154 20.36 32.88 8.24
C GLY A 154 20.31 31.42 7.77
N TYR A 155 19.30 30.69 8.24
CA TYR A 155 19.14 29.27 7.91
C TYR A 155 18.02 29.03 6.90
N TRP A 156 18.28 28.11 5.98
CA TRP A 156 17.23 27.43 5.22
C TRP A 156 16.63 26.33 6.07
N VAL A 157 15.31 26.34 6.24
CA VAL A 157 14.63 25.38 7.11
C VAL A 157 13.83 24.39 6.28
N ALA A 158 14.23 23.12 6.34
CA ALA A 158 13.45 22.00 5.86
C ALA A 158 12.77 21.31 7.05
N LYS A 159 11.48 21.02 6.92
CA LYS A 159 10.70 20.32 7.95
C LYS A 159 10.20 19.00 7.38
N LEU A 160 10.56 17.92 8.05
CA LEU A 160 10.25 16.56 7.63
C LEU A 160 9.34 15.90 8.67
N TYR A 161 8.36 15.12 8.19
CA TYR A 161 7.59 14.20 9.04
C TYR A 161 8.07 12.81 8.69
N LEU A 162 8.78 12.20 9.63
CA LEU A 162 9.35 10.88 9.46
C LEU A 162 8.63 9.94 10.43
N ASP A 163 7.95 8.93 9.90
CA ASP A 163 7.44 7.83 10.70
C ASP A 163 8.49 6.73 10.74
N SER A 164 8.80 6.21 11.93
CA SER A 164 9.77 5.11 12.04
C SER A 164 9.31 3.85 11.30
N THR A 165 7.99 3.69 11.09
CA THR A 165 7.45 2.59 10.28
C THR A 165 7.84 2.70 8.81
N ASP A 166 7.94 3.91 8.25
CA ASP A 166 8.43 4.13 6.89
C ASP A 166 9.90 3.68 6.77
N TRP A 167 10.74 4.01 7.77
CA TRP A 167 12.13 3.58 7.79
C TRP A 167 12.30 2.07 7.98
N ILE A 168 11.46 1.44 8.81
CA ILE A 168 11.44 -0.01 8.94
C ILE A 168 11.06 -0.63 7.59
N GLN A 169 10.08 -0.09 6.87
CA GLN A 169 9.71 -0.58 5.54
C GLN A 169 10.84 -0.40 4.52
N ILE A 170 11.54 0.74 4.55
CA ILE A 170 12.70 0.99 3.67
C ILE A 170 13.83 -0.01 4.00
N ILE A 171 14.17 -0.19 5.27
CA ILE A 171 15.24 -1.10 5.69
C ILE A 171 14.87 -2.56 5.41
N SER A 172 13.62 -2.97 5.68
CA SER A 172 13.14 -4.31 5.37
C SER A 172 13.09 -4.57 3.87
N GLY A 173 12.70 -3.57 3.06
CA GLY A 173 12.77 -3.67 1.60
C GLY A 173 14.20 -3.78 1.08
N MET A 174 15.15 -3.05 1.67
CA MET A 174 16.58 -3.17 1.34
C MET A 174 17.20 -4.50 1.81
N ALA A 175 16.64 -5.13 2.85
CA ALA A 175 17.10 -6.43 3.33
C ALA A 175 16.62 -7.58 2.43
N ASP A 176 15.40 -7.47 1.88
CA ASP A 176 14.87 -8.44 0.92
C ASP A 176 15.56 -8.34 -0.46
N ASP A 177 15.98 -7.15 -0.87
CA ASP A 177 16.67 -6.93 -2.16
C ASP A 177 18.21 -7.11 -2.08
N GLY A 178 18.80 -7.26 -0.88
CA GLY A 178 20.26 -7.09 -0.68
C GLY A 178 21.03 -8.25 -0.06
N LEU A 179 20.36 -9.32 0.40
CA LEU A 179 21.03 -10.46 1.06
C LEU A 179 20.91 -11.79 0.30
N ALA A 180 20.11 -11.84 -0.77
CA ALA A 180 20.04 -13.01 -1.65
C ALA A 180 21.01 -12.95 -2.85
N ASP A 181 21.47 -11.76 -3.25
CA ASP A 181 22.25 -11.54 -4.50
C ASP A 181 23.75 -11.25 -4.26
N LEU A 182 24.27 -11.50 -3.06
CA LEU A 182 25.71 -11.37 -2.75
C LEU A 182 26.44 -12.72 -2.69
N ASP A 183 25.94 -13.73 -3.40
CA ASP A 183 26.79 -14.81 -3.90
C ASP A 183 27.53 -14.27 -5.13
N LEU A 184 28.68 -13.64 -4.87
CA LEU A 184 29.70 -13.39 -5.87
C LEU A 184 30.12 -14.74 -6.48
N ASP A 185 29.55 -15.05 -7.64
CA ASP A 185 29.99 -16.17 -8.47
C ASP A 185 31.38 -15.88 -9.05
N LEU A 186 32.38 -16.12 -8.21
CA LEU A 186 33.81 -15.99 -8.49
C LEU A 186 34.26 -16.93 -9.64
N ASN A 187 33.45 -17.93 -10.01
CA ASN A 187 33.78 -18.87 -11.08
C ASN A 187 33.46 -18.28 -12.47
N SER A 188 32.41 -17.45 -12.58
CA SER A 188 32.08 -16.77 -13.84
C SER A 188 33.16 -15.79 -14.34
N LEU A 189 33.98 -15.26 -13.42
CA LEU A 189 35.10 -14.37 -13.74
C LEU A 189 36.37 -15.12 -14.19
N ILE A 190 36.46 -16.42 -13.92
CA ILE A 190 37.60 -17.28 -14.30
C ILE A 190 37.36 -17.92 -15.67
N ASP A 191 36.11 -18.25 -16.00
CA ASP A 191 35.77 -18.84 -17.31
C ASP A 191 35.81 -17.82 -18.47
N GLY A 192 35.66 -16.52 -18.16
CA GLY A 192 35.76 -15.44 -19.16
C GLY A 192 37.20 -15.09 -19.61
N LEU A 193 38.22 -15.68 -18.99
CA LEU A 193 39.64 -15.37 -19.24
C LEU A 193 40.39 -16.43 -20.06
N LEU A 194 39.73 -17.52 -20.48
CA LEU A 194 40.39 -18.64 -21.19
C LEU A 194 39.95 -18.91 -22.63
N ASP A 195 38.91 -18.25 -23.17
CA ASP A 195 38.45 -18.48 -24.56
C ASP A 195 38.65 -17.27 -25.49
N ALA A 196 39.88 -16.76 -25.55
CA ALA A 196 40.31 -15.84 -26.60
C ALA A 196 41.38 -16.50 -27.48
N GLY A 197 40.96 -17.24 -28.51
CA GLY A 197 41.86 -17.63 -29.60
C GLY A 197 41.37 -18.72 -30.54
N ALA A 198 40.77 -18.33 -31.68
CA ALA A 198 40.85 -18.96 -33.02
C ALA A 198 39.69 -18.43 -33.88
N SER A 199 39.89 -17.37 -34.67
CA SER A 199 40.21 -17.39 -36.11
C SER A 199 39.14 -17.98 -37.03
N HIS A 200 38.53 -17.07 -37.80
CA HIS A 200 38.07 -17.16 -39.20
C HIS A 200 38.13 -18.53 -39.90
N GLU A 201 37.01 -18.92 -40.52
CA GLU A 201 36.97 -19.22 -41.95
C GLU A 201 35.52 -19.12 -42.49
N ASP A 202 35.43 -18.65 -43.74
CA ASP A 202 34.25 -18.42 -44.55
C ASP A 202 33.47 -19.71 -44.87
N GLU A 203 32.16 -19.62 -45.08
CA GLU A 203 31.56 -19.99 -46.37
C GLU A 203 30.05 -19.71 -46.42
N ALA A 204 29.64 -19.25 -47.59
CA ALA A 204 28.27 -19.00 -47.99
C ALA A 204 27.48 -20.30 -48.11
N ASP A 205 26.19 -20.28 -47.74
CA ASP A 205 25.22 -20.80 -48.70
C ASP A 205 23.79 -20.28 -48.52
N SER A 206 23.22 -20.05 -49.69
CA SER A 206 21.88 -19.64 -50.02
C SER A 206 20.82 -20.66 -49.61
N ARG A 207 19.65 -20.20 -49.15
CA ARG A 207 18.35 -20.77 -49.59
C ARG A 207 17.15 -19.94 -49.17
N ASP A 208 16.40 -19.62 -50.21
CA ASP A 208 15.08 -19.03 -50.26
C ASP A 208 14.09 -19.59 -49.25
N SER A 209 13.35 -18.69 -48.60
CA SER A 209 11.95 -18.93 -48.26
C SER A 209 11.23 -17.58 -48.08
N GLN A 210 10.58 -17.14 -49.16
CA GLN A 210 9.55 -16.12 -49.11
C GLN A 210 8.38 -16.60 -48.22
N PRO A 211 7.75 -15.68 -47.47
CA PRO A 211 6.32 -15.76 -47.24
C PRO A 211 5.61 -14.49 -47.71
N SER A 212 4.80 -14.68 -48.76
CA SER A 212 3.47 -14.11 -49.00
C SER A 212 3.23 -12.61 -48.74
N ASP A 213 3.16 -11.87 -49.85
CA ASP A 213 2.52 -10.56 -50.02
C ASP A 213 1.02 -10.58 -49.65
N VAL A 214 0.69 -10.36 -48.38
CA VAL A 214 -0.69 -9.99 -47.95
C VAL A 214 -0.70 -8.82 -46.94
N ALA A 215 0.40 -8.05 -46.85
CA ALA A 215 0.52 -6.92 -45.90
C ALA A 215 0.57 -5.54 -46.58
N ALA A 216 -0.04 -5.38 -47.75
CA ALA A 216 -0.07 -4.12 -48.49
C ALA A 216 -1.51 -3.76 -48.90
N GLN A 217 -2.34 -3.35 -47.92
CA GLN A 217 -3.49 -2.45 -48.09
C GLN A 217 -4.22 -2.22 -46.75
N LEU A 218 -3.51 -1.65 -45.78
CA LEU A 218 -4.17 -0.89 -44.72
C LEU A 218 -3.51 0.47 -44.69
N VAL A 219 -4.13 1.41 -45.42
CA VAL A 219 -3.86 2.84 -45.27
C VAL A 219 -4.07 3.14 -43.78
N PRO A 220 -3.07 3.68 -43.05
CA PRO A 220 -3.30 4.12 -41.69
C PRO A 220 -4.45 5.11 -41.73
N ALA A 221 -5.47 4.89 -40.88
CA ALA A 221 -6.48 5.90 -40.64
C ALA A 221 -5.73 7.19 -40.33
N GLN A 222 -5.85 8.17 -41.24
CA GLN A 222 -5.31 9.50 -41.04
C GLN A 222 -5.74 9.95 -39.65
N PRO A 223 -4.83 10.51 -38.83
CA PRO A 223 -5.21 11.05 -37.54
C PRO A 223 -6.39 12.01 -37.77
N ASN A 224 -7.46 11.80 -37.00
CA ASN A 224 -8.65 12.65 -37.07
C ASN A 224 -8.18 14.12 -36.99
N PRO A 225 -8.48 14.98 -37.99
CA PRO A 225 -7.97 16.35 -38.05
C PRO A 225 -8.55 17.28 -36.97
N ASN A 226 -9.38 16.77 -36.06
CA ASN A 226 -9.93 17.51 -34.93
C ASN A 226 -8.96 17.69 -33.73
N TRP A 227 -7.65 17.53 -33.92
CA TRP A 227 -6.72 18.21 -33.01
C TRP A 227 -6.71 19.66 -33.44
N LEU A 228 -7.18 20.55 -32.56
CA LEU A 228 -7.19 21.99 -32.79
C LEU A 228 -5.85 22.38 -33.44
N GLU A 229 -5.89 22.90 -34.66
CA GLU A 229 -4.68 23.43 -35.30
C GLU A 229 -4.12 24.56 -34.42
N GLU A 230 -2.83 24.88 -34.54
CA GLU A 230 -2.18 25.93 -33.73
C GLU A 230 -3.01 27.23 -33.70
N ASP A 231 -3.63 27.58 -34.83
CA ASP A 231 -4.53 28.73 -34.99
C ASP A 231 -5.91 28.54 -34.32
N GLU A 232 -6.45 27.33 -34.22
CA GLU A 232 -7.70 27.04 -33.49
C GLU A 232 -7.48 26.97 -31.98
N LEU A 233 -6.31 26.50 -31.52
CA LEU A 233 -5.89 26.55 -30.11
C LEU A 233 -5.59 27.99 -29.68
N LEU A 234 -4.97 28.79 -30.55
CA LEU A 234 -4.83 30.23 -30.38
C LEU A 234 -6.21 30.93 -30.37
N GLY A 235 -7.12 30.54 -31.26
CA GLY A 235 -8.52 31.02 -31.26
C GLY A 235 -9.29 30.67 -29.99
N LEU A 236 -9.15 29.44 -29.48
CA LEU A 236 -9.75 29.03 -28.21
C LEU A 236 -9.14 29.79 -27.03
N VAL A 237 -7.83 30.06 -27.05
CA VAL A 237 -7.11 30.84 -26.04
C VAL A 237 -7.48 32.34 -26.10
N ASP A 238 -7.70 32.90 -27.28
CA ASP A 238 -8.14 34.28 -27.51
C ASP A 238 -9.64 34.47 -27.17
N ASP A 239 -10.49 33.46 -27.38
CA ASP A 239 -11.88 33.45 -26.91
C ASP A 239 -11.99 33.27 -25.38
N LEU A 240 -11.00 32.62 -24.75
CA LEU A 240 -10.94 32.36 -23.31
C LEU A 240 -10.32 33.53 -22.50
N LEU A 241 -9.55 34.44 -23.11
CA LEU A 241 -8.82 35.52 -22.44
C LEU A 241 -8.77 36.81 -23.29
N PRO A 242 -9.08 38.01 -22.74
CA PRO A 242 -9.16 39.24 -23.53
C PRO A 242 -7.80 39.66 -24.12
N SER A 243 -7.82 40.35 -25.26
CA SER A 243 -6.65 40.96 -25.90
C SER A 243 -5.97 41.96 -24.96
N VAL A 244 -4.70 41.74 -24.61
CA VAL A 244 -3.90 42.65 -23.77
C VAL A 244 -2.82 43.27 -24.65
N SER A 245 -2.76 44.59 -24.75
CA SER A 245 -1.73 45.29 -25.52
C SER A 245 -0.36 45.18 -24.85
N GLU A 246 0.71 45.00 -25.64
CA GLU A 246 2.10 44.86 -25.17
C GLU A 246 2.54 45.96 -24.20
N GLU A 247 1.99 47.17 -24.34
CA GLU A 247 2.33 48.35 -23.52
C GLU A 247 1.91 48.22 -22.05
N SER A 248 0.93 47.37 -21.73
CA SER A 248 0.43 47.18 -20.36
C SER A 248 1.20 46.13 -19.53
N PHE A 249 2.15 45.42 -20.15
CA PHE A 249 2.93 44.35 -19.52
C PHE A 249 4.18 44.85 -18.78
N GLN A 250 4.85 45.87 -19.30
CA GLN A 250 6.12 46.40 -18.75
C GLN A 250 6.06 46.88 -17.29
N PRO A 251 4.98 47.53 -16.82
CA PRO A 251 4.88 47.99 -15.42
C PRO A 251 4.66 46.85 -14.42
N ALA A 252 3.93 45.79 -14.80
CA ALA A 252 3.53 44.69 -13.91
C ALA A 252 4.69 43.75 -13.51
N VAL A 253 5.79 43.78 -14.25
CA VAL A 253 7.02 43.00 -13.96
C VAL A 253 7.79 43.61 -12.77
N ASN A 254 7.54 44.87 -12.40
CA ASN A 254 8.37 45.61 -11.45
C ASN A 254 7.82 45.72 -10.02
N SER A 255 6.58 45.31 -9.72
CA SER A 255 6.01 45.44 -8.37
C SER A 255 5.57 44.10 -7.75
N ASP A 256 6.23 43.75 -6.63
CA ASP A 256 5.70 43.06 -5.44
C ASP A 256 5.66 41.53 -5.28
N LEU A 257 6.34 40.71 -6.09
CA LEU A 257 6.58 39.29 -5.73
C LEU A 257 7.96 38.79 -6.19
N ARG A 258 9.02 39.36 -5.61
CA ARG A 258 10.34 38.71 -5.56
C ARG A 258 10.26 37.61 -4.49
N ASP A 259 10.75 36.41 -4.78
CA ASP A 259 11.16 35.34 -3.81
C ASP A 259 10.55 33.92 -3.96
N ILE A 260 9.97 33.50 -5.10
CA ILE A 260 9.58 32.07 -5.24
C ILE A 260 10.11 31.39 -6.52
N PHE A 261 10.29 32.08 -7.65
CA PHE A 261 10.73 31.43 -8.91
C PHE A 261 11.69 32.30 -9.74
N GLY A 262 12.94 32.49 -9.28
CA GLY A 262 14.03 33.09 -10.09
C GLY A 262 13.70 34.40 -10.83
N PRO A 263 14.56 34.85 -11.78
CA PRO A 263 14.24 36.00 -12.61
C PRO A 263 13.17 35.60 -13.64
N ARG A 264 11.89 35.87 -13.34
CA ARG A 264 10.71 35.71 -14.23
C ARG A 264 10.95 36.19 -15.68
N ALA A 265 11.77 37.23 -15.85
CA ALA A 265 12.14 37.77 -17.15
C ALA A 265 12.89 36.77 -18.05
N GLY A 266 13.67 35.85 -17.46
CA GLY A 266 14.36 34.79 -18.19
C GLY A 266 13.40 33.69 -18.66
N LEU A 267 12.43 33.30 -17.82
CA LEU A 267 11.44 32.27 -18.15
C LEU A 267 10.45 32.73 -19.25
N SER A 268 10.11 34.04 -19.30
CA SER A 268 9.26 34.60 -20.36
C SER A 268 9.90 34.63 -21.76
N GLN A 269 11.21 34.39 -21.86
CA GLN A 269 11.97 34.37 -23.12
C GLN A 269 12.41 32.95 -23.50
N LEU A 270 12.09 31.95 -22.67
CA LEU A 270 12.44 30.55 -22.93
C LEU A 270 11.28 29.88 -23.66
N GLY A 271 11.61 29.17 -24.74
CA GLY A 271 10.64 28.45 -25.56
C GLY A 271 10.31 29.11 -26.90
N ASP A 272 9.47 28.45 -27.69
CA ASP A 272 8.89 28.99 -28.92
C ASP A 272 7.94 30.17 -28.65
N SER A 273 7.47 30.83 -29.71
CA SER A 273 6.63 32.04 -29.58
C SER A 273 5.33 31.76 -28.79
N PHE A 274 4.79 30.55 -28.91
CA PHE A 274 3.59 30.08 -28.22
C PHE A 274 3.84 29.83 -26.72
N GLN A 275 4.96 29.19 -26.35
CA GLN A 275 5.42 28.99 -24.96
C GLN A 275 5.57 30.31 -24.21
N GLN A 276 6.16 31.29 -24.88
CA GLN A 276 6.32 32.63 -24.35
C GLN A 276 4.96 33.31 -24.16
N GLN A 277 4.01 33.12 -25.09
CA GLN A 277 2.65 33.65 -24.95
C GLN A 277 1.86 32.98 -23.81
N MET A 278 1.88 31.66 -23.68
CA MET A 278 1.20 30.94 -22.60
C MET A 278 1.72 31.35 -21.21
N PHE A 279 3.05 31.50 -21.06
CA PHE A 279 3.65 32.00 -19.83
C PHE A 279 3.24 33.45 -19.52
N LYS A 280 3.25 34.32 -20.54
CA LYS A 280 2.75 35.71 -20.44
C LYS A 280 1.27 35.74 -20.01
N ARG A 281 0.43 34.86 -20.56
CA ARG A 281 -1.02 34.76 -20.26
C ARG A 281 -1.32 34.18 -18.88
N TYR A 282 -0.58 33.16 -18.42
CA TYR A 282 -0.65 32.68 -17.03
C TYR A 282 -0.30 33.81 -16.04
N CYS A 283 0.75 34.57 -16.33
CA CYS A 283 1.13 35.73 -15.51
C CYS A 283 0.03 36.82 -15.56
N ALA A 284 -0.59 37.07 -16.71
CA ALA A 284 -1.70 38.01 -16.86
C ALA A 284 -2.98 37.59 -16.11
N ALA A 285 -3.31 36.29 -16.07
CA ALA A 285 -4.44 35.78 -15.28
C ALA A 285 -4.24 35.97 -13.76
N THR A 286 -2.98 36.04 -13.33
CA THR A 286 -2.61 36.31 -11.93
C THR A 286 -2.38 37.79 -11.62
N SER A 287 -2.29 38.66 -12.63
CA SER A 287 -2.00 40.08 -12.45
C SER A 287 -3.27 40.91 -12.18
N ALA A 288 -3.08 42.14 -11.67
CA ALA A 288 -4.15 42.90 -11.06
C ALA A 288 -5.19 43.54 -12.01
N GLY A 289 -5.06 43.35 -13.33
CA GLY A 289 -5.82 44.09 -14.34
C GLY A 289 -6.90 43.32 -15.11
N SER A 290 -7.22 42.06 -14.77
CA SER A 290 -8.23 41.29 -15.51
C SER A 290 -9.66 41.89 -15.37
N GLU A 291 -10.33 42.14 -16.50
CA GLU A 291 -11.68 42.71 -16.62
C GLU A 291 -12.82 41.84 -16.02
N ARG A 292 -12.53 40.62 -15.54
CA ARG A 292 -13.53 39.72 -14.95
C ARG A 292 -13.27 39.47 -13.45
N PRO A 293 -13.74 40.36 -12.55
CA PRO A 293 -13.43 40.30 -11.12
C PRO A 293 -13.88 39.00 -10.43
N VAL A 294 -14.97 38.37 -10.91
CA VAL A 294 -15.49 37.10 -10.36
C VAL A 294 -14.55 35.92 -10.66
N LEU A 295 -14.03 35.82 -11.88
CA LEU A 295 -13.10 34.75 -12.27
C LEU A 295 -11.77 34.92 -11.53
N ARG A 296 -11.25 36.15 -11.43
CA ARG A 296 -10.04 36.45 -10.66
C ARG A 296 -10.20 36.09 -9.19
N LYS A 297 -11.33 36.45 -8.56
CA LYS A 297 -11.61 36.08 -7.16
C LYS A 297 -11.63 34.57 -6.97
N ALA A 298 -12.20 33.83 -7.93
CA ALA A 298 -12.21 32.38 -7.94
C ALA A 298 -10.80 31.78 -8.08
N VAL A 299 -10.01 32.27 -9.05
CA VAL A 299 -8.63 31.82 -9.31
C VAL A 299 -7.75 32.10 -8.10
N VAL A 300 -7.77 33.32 -7.56
CA VAL A 300 -6.99 33.69 -6.37
C VAL A 300 -7.39 32.83 -5.17
N ALA A 301 -8.68 32.63 -4.93
CA ALA A 301 -9.15 31.80 -3.81
C ALA A 301 -8.70 30.33 -3.94
N VAL A 302 -8.79 29.77 -5.14
CA VAL A 302 -8.36 28.40 -5.42
C VAL A 302 -6.83 28.27 -5.30
N THR A 303 -6.08 29.19 -5.91
CA THR A 303 -4.61 29.20 -5.89
C THR A 303 -4.07 29.43 -4.48
N ASP A 304 -4.64 30.34 -3.69
CA ASP A 304 -4.26 30.55 -2.29
C ASP A 304 -4.54 29.31 -1.44
N CYS A 305 -5.66 28.63 -1.68
CA CYS A 305 -5.97 27.39 -0.97
C CYS A 305 -5.02 26.24 -1.36
N LEU A 306 -4.76 26.03 -2.65
CA LEU A 306 -3.94 24.92 -3.14
C LEU A 306 -2.44 25.14 -2.91
N ILE A 307 -1.92 26.31 -3.29
CA ILE A 307 -0.48 26.59 -3.31
C ILE A 307 0.00 27.08 -1.94
N ARG A 308 -0.70 28.03 -1.29
CA ARG A 308 -0.19 28.61 -0.03
C ARG A 308 -0.48 27.75 1.19
N SER A 309 -1.62 27.05 1.21
CA SER A 309 -2.02 26.29 2.41
C SER A 309 -1.52 24.86 2.44
N GLY A 310 -1.10 24.31 1.28
CA GLY A 310 -0.65 22.92 1.14
C GLY A 310 -1.69 21.88 1.56
N ARG A 311 -2.96 22.28 1.74
CA ARG A 311 -4.04 21.42 2.21
C ARG A 311 -5.23 21.50 1.26
N HIS A 312 -5.75 20.34 0.88
CA HIS A 312 -7.05 20.25 0.22
C HIS A 312 -8.14 20.79 1.15
N ARG A 313 -8.83 21.85 0.73
CA ARG A 313 -10.05 22.34 1.37
C ARG A 313 -11.25 21.94 0.53
N SER A 314 -12.39 21.66 1.15
CA SER A 314 -13.61 21.38 0.41
C SER A 314 -14.05 22.62 -0.38
N ILE A 315 -14.74 22.42 -1.51
CA ILE A 315 -15.27 23.53 -2.32
C ILE A 315 -16.20 24.43 -1.48
N SER A 316 -16.92 23.86 -0.50
CA SER A 316 -17.75 24.63 0.45
C SER A 316 -16.92 25.61 1.28
N VAL A 317 -15.76 25.21 1.78
CA VAL A 317 -14.88 26.09 2.55
C VAL A 317 -14.32 27.20 1.67
N ILE A 318 -13.92 26.89 0.43
CA ILE A 318 -13.43 27.89 -0.52
C ILE A 318 -14.57 28.87 -0.90
N GLN A 319 -15.79 28.38 -1.04
CA GLN A 319 -16.99 29.18 -1.27
C GLN A 319 -17.24 30.16 -0.12
N ASP A 320 -17.27 29.67 1.12
CA ASP A 320 -17.52 30.50 2.31
C ASP A 320 -16.45 31.58 2.48
N GLN A 321 -15.19 31.26 2.19
CA GLN A 321 -14.08 32.20 2.30
C GLN A 321 -14.02 33.23 1.17
N SER A 322 -14.34 32.81 -0.06
CA SER A 322 -14.21 33.68 -1.24
C SER A 322 -15.50 34.42 -1.60
N GLY A 323 -16.66 33.98 -1.09
CA GLY A 323 -17.97 34.46 -1.54
C GLY A 323 -18.25 34.15 -3.02
N THR A 324 -17.50 33.23 -3.64
CA THR A 324 -17.67 32.83 -5.03
C THR A 324 -18.64 31.66 -5.11
N SER A 325 -19.54 31.64 -6.09
CA SER A 325 -20.48 30.54 -6.25
C SER A 325 -19.77 29.19 -6.46
N ARG A 326 -20.35 28.12 -5.92
CA ARG A 326 -19.85 26.73 -6.06
C ARG A 326 -19.56 26.36 -7.51
N ARG A 327 -20.48 26.70 -8.43
CA ARG A 327 -20.37 26.39 -9.86
C ARG A 327 -19.16 27.10 -10.49
N SER A 328 -18.95 28.37 -10.17
CA SER A 328 -17.80 29.13 -10.67
C SER A 328 -16.48 28.61 -10.10
N LEU A 329 -16.44 28.26 -8.81
CA LEU A 329 -15.25 27.64 -8.20
C LEU A 329 -14.92 26.29 -8.81
N GLN A 330 -15.92 25.42 -9.00
CA GLN A 330 -15.73 24.10 -9.60
C GLN A 330 -15.22 24.22 -11.04
N ARG A 331 -15.80 25.11 -11.85
CA ARG A 331 -15.29 25.38 -13.21
C ARG A 331 -13.86 25.88 -13.20
N THR A 332 -13.55 26.83 -12.30
CA THR A 332 -12.20 27.41 -12.18
C THR A 332 -11.18 26.37 -11.70
N LEU A 333 -11.56 25.48 -10.79
CA LEU A 333 -10.73 24.37 -10.33
C LEU A 333 -10.38 23.43 -11.47
N PHE A 334 -11.34 23.04 -12.31
CA PHE A 334 -11.08 22.21 -13.47
C PHE A 334 -10.19 22.90 -14.51
N GLN A 335 -10.45 24.18 -14.80
CA GLN A 335 -9.63 24.97 -15.71
C GLN A 335 -8.18 25.09 -15.20
N LEU A 336 -7.99 25.39 -13.91
CA LEU A 336 -6.67 25.49 -13.32
C LEU A 336 -5.96 24.14 -13.31
N ALA A 337 -6.66 23.05 -12.99
CA ALA A 337 -6.10 21.70 -13.05
C ALA A 337 -5.62 21.35 -14.46
N ALA A 338 -6.42 21.65 -15.48
CA ALA A 338 -6.04 21.45 -16.88
C ALA A 338 -4.82 22.31 -17.27
N VAL A 339 -4.80 23.59 -16.91
CA VAL A 339 -3.67 24.49 -17.18
C VAL A 339 -2.40 24.02 -16.47
N LEU A 340 -2.47 23.57 -15.22
CA LEU A 340 -1.32 23.06 -14.48
C LEU A 340 -0.80 21.75 -15.09
N LEU A 341 -1.71 20.89 -15.53
CA LEU A 341 -1.38 19.61 -16.16
C LEU A 341 -0.67 19.81 -17.50
N HIS A 342 -1.29 20.55 -18.43
CA HIS A 342 -0.69 20.84 -19.73
C HIS A 342 0.55 21.75 -19.58
N GLY A 343 0.45 22.82 -18.80
CA GLY A 343 1.56 23.73 -18.55
C GLY A 343 2.77 23.04 -17.92
N GLY A 344 2.55 22.03 -17.07
CA GLY A 344 3.60 21.18 -16.54
C GLY A 344 4.35 20.41 -17.63
N CYS A 345 3.64 19.71 -18.53
CA CYS A 345 4.27 19.02 -19.66
C CYS A 345 5.05 19.96 -20.58
N TRP A 346 4.53 21.16 -20.82
CA TRP A 346 5.19 22.18 -21.62
C TRP A 346 6.45 22.72 -20.95
N LEU A 347 6.41 22.96 -19.63
CA LEU A 347 7.58 23.37 -18.86
C LEU A 347 8.68 22.30 -18.93
N VAL A 348 8.30 21.02 -18.89
CA VAL A 348 9.25 19.93 -19.11
C VAL A 348 9.83 20.00 -20.52
N GLY A 349 9.00 20.14 -21.56
CA GLY A 349 9.48 20.30 -22.95
C GLY A 349 10.47 21.46 -23.10
N ALA A 350 10.20 22.60 -22.47
CA ALA A 350 11.11 23.74 -22.44
C ALA A 350 12.43 23.42 -21.71
N MET A 351 12.36 22.71 -20.59
CA MET A 351 13.54 22.23 -19.85
C MET A 351 14.39 21.26 -20.71
N LEU A 352 13.75 20.33 -21.43
CA LEU A 352 14.43 19.44 -22.37
C LEU A 352 15.11 20.24 -23.49
N GLY A 353 14.43 21.25 -24.04
CA GLY A 353 15.01 22.17 -25.02
C GLY A 353 16.25 22.90 -24.50
N MET A 354 16.28 23.27 -23.21
CA MET A 354 17.47 23.83 -22.57
C MET A 354 18.60 22.79 -22.46
N CYS A 355 18.26 21.55 -22.09
CA CYS A 355 19.23 20.45 -22.02
C CYS A 355 19.86 20.16 -23.39
N SER A 356 19.07 20.17 -24.48
CA SER A 356 19.60 20.04 -25.84
C SER A 356 20.68 21.09 -26.17
N ARG A 357 20.48 22.34 -25.72
CA ARG A 357 21.47 23.43 -25.92
C ARG A 357 22.74 23.22 -25.09
N TRP A 358 22.67 22.49 -23.97
CA TRP A 358 23.87 22.12 -23.22
C TRP A 358 24.72 21.11 -23.98
N PHE A 359 24.12 20.19 -24.73
CA PHE A 359 24.84 19.21 -25.55
C PHE A 359 25.51 19.81 -26.78
N GLN A 360 25.01 20.95 -27.26
CA GLN A 360 25.69 21.75 -28.30
C GLN A 360 26.96 22.42 -27.79
N ARG A 361 27.15 22.51 -26.46
CA ARG A 361 28.36 23.02 -25.83
C ARG A 361 29.21 21.83 -25.37
N PRO A 362 30.55 21.88 -25.48
CA PRO A 362 31.44 20.76 -25.12
C PRO A 362 31.58 20.56 -23.59
N ARG A 363 30.54 20.86 -22.81
CA ARG A 363 30.53 20.72 -21.34
C ARG A 363 29.72 19.54 -20.85
N MET A 364 28.63 19.19 -21.55
CA MET A 364 27.71 18.15 -21.12
C MET A 364 27.54 17.14 -22.25
N MET A 365 27.63 15.86 -21.93
CA MET A 365 27.43 14.77 -22.88
C MET A 365 26.21 13.94 -22.44
N PRO A 366 25.21 13.73 -23.31
CA PRO A 366 24.08 12.86 -23.00
C PRO A 366 24.56 11.40 -22.93
N VAL A 367 24.15 10.67 -21.90
CA VAL A 367 24.55 9.27 -21.69
C VAL A 367 23.37 8.33 -21.91
N MET A 368 22.29 8.54 -21.14
CA MET A 368 21.11 7.67 -21.19
C MET A 368 19.84 8.42 -20.84
N ALA A 369 18.73 8.11 -21.51
CA ALA A 369 17.40 8.54 -21.11
C ALA A 369 16.57 7.34 -20.66
N VAL A 370 15.89 7.48 -19.53
CA VAL A 370 15.05 6.44 -18.93
C VAL A 370 13.62 6.95 -18.81
N SER A 371 12.68 6.33 -19.53
CA SER A 371 11.25 6.58 -19.40
C SER A 371 10.61 5.49 -18.55
N LYS A 372 10.28 5.82 -17.31
CA LYS A 372 9.64 4.92 -16.36
C LYS A 372 8.13 5.16 -16.35
N PHE A 373 7.37 4.15 -16.73
CA PHE A 373 5.91 4.14 -16.71
C PHE A 373 5.41 3.20 -15.62
N ARG A 374 4.39 3.63 -14.88
CA ARG A 374 3.51 2.75 -14.13
C ARG A 374 2.10 3.07 -14.57
N TYR A 375 1.35 2.07 -14.99
CA TYR A 375 -0.04 2.33 -15.34
C TYR A 375 -0.91 1.14 -15.01
N ASP A 376 -2.13 1.47 -14.64
CA ASP A 376 -3.17 0.53 -14.25
C ASP A 376 -4.52 1.14 -14.57
N GLU A 377 -5.49 0.30 -14.89
CA GLU A 377 -6.84 0.76 -15.11
C GLU A 377 -7.69 0.61 -13.84
N THR A 378 -8.52 1.60 -13.55
CA THR A 378 -9.46 1.53 -12.43
C THR A 378 -10.88 1.73 -12.94
N PRO A 379 -11.83 0.82 -12.64
CA PRO A 379 -13.21 1.02 -13.01
C PRO A 379 -13.80 2.19 -12.20
N LEU A 380 -14.31 3.20 -12.90
CA LEU A 380 -15.06 4.31 -12.31
C LEU A 380 -16.50 4.28 -12.83
N ARG A 381 -17.45 4.45 -11.92
CA ARG A 381 -18.86 4.62 -12.26
C ARG A 381 -19.09 6.08 -12.68
N MET A 382 -19.39 6.30 -13.96
CA MET A 382 -19.63 7.64 -14.53
C MET A 382 -21.04 7.74 -15.12
N ARG A 383 -21.61 8.95 -15.13
CA ARG A 383 -22.90 9.20 -15.78
C ARG A 383 -22.70 9.22 -17.30
N LEU A 384 -23.60 8.63 -18.07
CA LEU A 384 -23.47 8.60 -19.53
C LEU A 384 -23.37 10.00 -20.16
N VAL A 385 -24.08 10.99 -19.61
CA VAL A 385 -24.02 12.38 -20.07
C VAL A 385 -22.63 12.99 -19.89
N GLU A 386 -21.94 12.67 -18.80
CA GLU A 386 -20.57 13.11 -18.57
C GLU A 386 -19.62 12.40 -19.53
N LEU A 387 -19.83 11.10 -19.76
CA LEU A 387 -18.99 10.30 -20.64
C LEU A 387 -19.00 10.81 -22.09
N GLN A 388 -20.17 11.21 -22.59
CA GLN A 388 -20.34 11.73 -23.94
C GLN A 388 -19.62 13.07 -24.15
N GLN A 389 -19.38 13.84 -23.08
CA GLN A 389 -18.54 15.06 -23.15
C GLN A 389 -17.06 14.73 -23.32
N PHE A 390 -16.60 13.59 -22.79
CA PHE A 390 -15.20 13.17 -22.88
C PHE A 390 -14.91 12.32 -24.12
N ILE A 391 -15.90 11.60 -24.64
CA ILE A 391 -15.78 10.72 -25.81
C ILE A 391 -16.90 11.08 -26.80
N PRO A 392 -16.67 12.06 -27.70
CA PRO A 392 -17.69 12.60 -28.61
C PRO A 392 -18.34 11.54 -29.50
N ASP A 393 -17.58 10.49 -29.86
CA ASP A 393 -18.03 9.38 -30.71
C ASP A 393 -18.62 8.19 -29.94
N PHE A 394 -18.92 8.36 -28.65
CA PHE A 394 -19.57 7.32 -27.86
C PHE A 394 -21.04 7.17 -28.28
N VAL A 395 -21.27 6.48 -29.40
CA VAL A 395 -22.59 6.29 -30.00
C VAL A 395 -23.47 5.45 -29.09
N GLN A 396 -24.48 6.09 -28.48
CA GLN A 396 -25.59 5.37 -27.85
C GLN A 396 -26.42 4.71 -28.96
N ARG A 397 -26.29 3.38 -29.11
CA ARG A 397 -27.24 2.60 -29.91
C ARG A 397 -28.59 2.54 -29.18
N GLY A 398 -29.41 3.56 -29.38
CA GLY A 398 -30.85 3.56 -29.10
C GLY A 398 -31.24 3.75 -27.63
N GLY A 399 -31.98 4.83 -27.34
CA GLY A 399 -32.70 5.03 -26.08
C GLY A 399 -32.36 6.33 -25.38
N HIS A 400 -33.39 7.01 -24.87
CA HIS A 400 -33.31 8.28 -24.12
C HIS A 400 -32.13 8.34 -23.14
N LEU A 401 -31.48 9.50 -23.07
CA LEU A 401 -30.47 9.90 -22.07
C LEU A 401 -31.05 9.88 -20.64
N SER A 402 -31.39 8.70 -20.13
CA SER A 402 -31.74 8.51 -18.73
C SER A 402 -30.47 8.56 -17.87
N GLU A 403 -30.65 8.75 -16.56
CA GLU A 403 -29.62 8.81 -15.52
C GLU A 403 -28.81 7.50 -15.33
N SER A 404 -28.72 6.67 -16.36
CA SER A 404 -27.95 5.44 -16.33
C SER A 404 -26.46 5.72 -16.17
N TYR A 405 -25.85 4.96 -15.26
CA TYR A 405 -24.43 4.98 -15.01
C TYR A 405 -23.79 3.85 -15.79
N LYS A 406 -22.61 4.10 -16.38
CA LYS A 406 -21.78 3.05 -16.96
C LYS A 406 -20.45 2.99 -16.23
N TYR A 407 -19.95 1.78 -16.03
CA TYR A 407 -18.58 1.57 -15.59
C TYR A 407 -17.65 1.87 -16.75
N VAL A 408 -16.81 2.88 -16.58
CA VAL A 408 -15.74 3.23 -17.52
C VAL A 408 -14.43 3.00 -16.82
N LYS A 409 -13.51 2.33 -17.50
CA LYS A 409 -12.19 2.11 -16.94
C LYS A 409 -11.33 3.33 -17.24
N ILE A 410 -10.73 3.89 -16.20
CA ILE A 410 -9.82 5.03 -16.31
C ILE A 410 -8.40 4.50 -16.20
N LEU A 411 -7.61 4.73 -17.23
CA LEU A 411 -6.18 4.46 -17.21
C LEU A 411 -5.47 5.57 -16.45
N ARG A 412 -4.84 5.21 -15.34
CA ARG A 412 -3.94 6.08 -14.62
C ARG A 412 -2.52 5.78 -15.09
N ILE A 413 -1.79 6.81 -15.47
CA ILE A 413 -0.39 6.71 -15.91
C ILE A 413 0.45 7.57 -14.97
N ASP A 414 1.35 6.95 -14.23
CA ASP A 414 2.43 7.63 -13.52
C ASP A 414 3.69 7.52 -14.40
N TRP A 415 4.19 8.64 -14.92
CA TRP A 415 5.35 8.68 -15.81
C TRP A 415 6.47 9.53 -15.21
N THR A 416 7.65 8.94 -15.06
CA THR A 416 8.87 9.63 -14.63
C THR A 416 9.91 9.55 -15.76
N LEU A 417 10.53 10.68 -16.08
CA LEU A 417 11.64 10.78 -17.03
C LEU A 417 12.95 10.98 -16.26
N GLY A 418 13.92 10.10 -16.48
CA GLY A 418 15.29 10.19 -15.97
C GLY A 418 16.26 10.51 -17.11
N LEU A 419 17.12 11.49 -16.94
CA LEU A 419 18.12 11.92 -17.91
C LEU A 419 19.50 11.86 -17.29
N LEU A 420 20.31 10.89 -17.73
CA LEU A 420 21.69 10.73 -17.29
C LEU A 420 22.61 11.50 -18.24
N ILE A 421 23.37 12.43 -17.67
CA ILE A 421 24.27 13.33 -18.39
C ILE A 421 25.65 13.23 -17.74
N TYR A 422 26.70 13.24 -18.54
CA TYR A 422 28.08 13.34 -18.08
C TYR A 422 28.56 14.79 -18.17
N ASP A 423 28.95 15.38 -17.04
CA ASP A 423 29.51 16.72 -16.98
C ASP A 423 31.03 16.67 -17.15
N LEU A 424 31.52 17.09 -18.30
CA LEU A 424 32.94 17.11 -18.66
C LEU A 424 33.76 18.04 -17.75
N ALA A 425 33.14 19.05 -17.14
CA ALA A 425 33.83 19.96 -16.24
C ALA A 425 34.10 19.34 -14.86
N SER A 426 33.16 18.54 -14.35
CA SER A 426 33.32 17.85 -13.05
C SER A 426 33.72 16.38 -13.17
N LEU A 427 33.88 15.87 -14.40
CA LEU A 427 34.17 14.47 -14.72
C LEU A 427 33.21 13.49 -14.02
N GLY A 428 31.94 13.89 -13.89
CA GLY A 428 30.94 13.18 -13.09
C GLY A 428 29.59 13.05 -13.77
N HIS A 429 28.85 12.02 -13.38
CA HIS A 429 27.48 11.81 -13.83
C HIS A 429 26.50 12.67 -13.05
N ARG A 430 25.49 13.18 -13.76
CA ARG A 430 24.35 13.92 -13.21
C ARG A 430 23.08 13.25 -13.71
N LEU A 431 22.20 12.89 -12.78
CA LEU A 431 20.88 12.37 -13.08
C LEU A 431 19.84 13.46 -12.82
N ILE A 432 19.08 13.81 -13.85
CA ILE A 432 17.91 14.69 -13.72
C ILE A 432 16.67 13.80 -13.77
N THR A 433 15.87 13.83 -12.73
CA THR A 433 14.59 13.10 -12.67
C THR A 433 13.42 14.08 -12.65
N VAL A 434 12.43 13.82 -13.49
CA VAL A 434 11.23 14.65 -13.62
C VAL A 434 10.00 13.77 -13.65
N ASP A 435 9.09 14.00 -12.72
CA ASP A 435 7.76 13.40 -12.77
C ASP A 435 6.88 14.19 -13.74
N ILE A 436 6.38 13.50 -14.76
CA ILE A 436 5.57 14.11 -15.80
C ILE A 436 4.10 14.07 -15.35
N PRO A 437 3.42 15.23 -15.30
CA PRO A 437 2.02 15.24 -14.93
C PRO A 437 1.20 14.68 -16.10
N VAL A 438 0.51 13.55 -15.90
CA VAL A 438 -0.29 12.89 -16.95
C VAL A 438 -1.77 12.91 -16.59
N ALA A 439 -2.60 13.22 -17.58
CA ALA A 439 -4.05 13.17 -17.44
C ALA A 439 -4.51 11.73 -17.22
N MET A 440 -5.50 11.54 -16.36
CA MET A 440 -6.24 10.28 -16.32
C MET A 440 -7.01 10.12 -17.64
N VAL A 441 -6.85 8.96 -18.30
CA VAL A 441 -7.43 8.73 -19.63
C VAL A 441 -8.60 7.76 -19.51
N PRO A 442 -9.85 8.18 -19.83
CA PRO A 442 -10.96 7.24 -19.90
C PRO A 442 -10.75 6.30 -21.10
N LEU A 443 -10.87 5.00 -20.87
CA LEU A 443 -10.79 3.98 -21.90
C LEU A 443 -12.20 3.50 -22.26
N GLU A 444 -12.52 3.51 -23.55
CA GLU A 444 -13.76 2.90 -24.05
C GLU A 444 -13.72 1.37 -23.82
N ARG A 445 -12.55 0.76 -24.06
CA ARG A 445 -12.25 -0.66 -23.85
C ARG A 445 -10.82 -0.81 -23.37
N THR A 446 -10.52 -1.86 -22.61
CA THR A 446 -9.15 -2.22 -22.22
C THR A 446 -8.51 -3.15 -23.22
N THR A 447 -8.21 -2.59 -24.38
CA THR A 447 -7.47 -3.27 -25.45
C THR A 447 -6.04 -2.74 -25.47
N ALA A 448 -5.12 -3.49 -26.10
CA ALA A 448 -3.73 -3.07 -26.19
C ALA A 448 -3.60 -1.74 -26.96
N GLU A 449 -4.42 -1.58 -27.99
CA GLU A 449 -4.48 -0.42 -28.88
C GLU A 449 -4.92 0.84 -28.15
N THR A 450 -5.97 0.75 -27.34
CA THR A 450 -6.48 1.88 -26.55
C THR A 450 -5.51 2.29 -25.45
N GLN A 451 -4.85 1.33 -24.79
CA GLN A 451 -3.81 1.61 -23.80
C GLN A 451 -2.56 2.24 -24.44
N ALA A 452 -2.07 1.68 -25.55
CA ALA A 452 -0.95 2.25 -26.29
C ALA A 452 -1.27 3.65 -26.84
N ALA A 453 -2.50 3.89 -27.31
CA ALA A 453 -2.96 5.20 -27.75
C ALA A 453 -2.98 6.21 -26.59
N ALA A 454 -3.49 5.82 -25.42
CA ALA A 454 -3.49 6.66 -24.22
C ALA A 454 -2.07 7.04 -23.77
N ILE A 455 -1.15 6.07 -23.75
CA ILE A 455 0.26 6.31 -23.39
C ILE A 455 0.94 7.21 -24.42
N ARG A 456 0.72 6.98 -25.72
CA ARG A 456 1.24 7.87 -26.77
C ARG A 456 0.70 9.29 -26.65
N SER A 457 -0.58 9.44 -26.36
CA SER A 457 -1.19 10.75 -26.13
C SER A 457 -0.56 11.45 -24.93
N ALA A 458 -0.26 10.73 -23.84
CA ALA A 458 0.44 11.29 -22.69
C ALA A 458 1.85 11.75 -23.04
N MET A 459 2.60 10.97 -23.82
CA MET A 459 3.94 11.34 -24.28
C MET A 459 3.91 12.55 -25.23
N ALA A 460 2.91 12.63 -26.10
CA ALA A 460 2.74 13.74 -27.05
C ALA A 460 2.47 15.09 -26.36
N CYS A 461 1.99 15.09 -25.12
CA CYS A 461 1.80 16.32 -24.34
C CYS A 461 3.12 17.04 -24.00
N VAL A 462 4.27 16.37 -24.09
CA VAL A 462 5.59 16.98 -23.86
C VAL A 462 6.20 17.40 -25.20
N PRO A 463 6.28 18.71 -25.50
CA PRO A 463 6.80 19.19 -26.78
C PRO A 463 8.24 18.74 -27.04
N ASN A 464 8.52 18.35 -28.29
CA ASN A 464 9.85 17.91 -28.76
C ASN A 464 10.48 16.76 -27.96
N LEU A 465 9.68 15.98 -27.22
CA LEU A 465 10.17 14.87 -26.41
C LEU A 465 11.02 13.90 -27.25
N HIS A 466 10.46 13.38 -28.35
CA HIS A 466 11.15 12.37 -29.16
C HIS A 466 12.46 12.89 -29.76
N GLN A 467 12.48 14.12 -30.28
CA GLN A 467 13.68 14.78 -30.79
C GLN A 467 14.75 14.95 -29.71
N HIS A 468 14.35 15.20 -28.46
CA HIS A 468 15.30 15.31 -27.35
C HIS A 468 15.84 13.95 -26.92
N LEU A 469 14.96 12.94 -26.80
CA LEU A 469 15.37 11.58 -26.41
C LEU A 469 16.33 10.96 -27.43
N SER A 470 16.19 11.27 -28.72
CA SER A 470 17.13 10.81 -29.76
C SER A 470 18.55 11.38 -29.63
N LEU A 471 18.79 12.37 -28.75
CA LEU A 471 20.14 12.85 -28.44
C LEU A 471 20.88 11.91 -27.49
N TYR A 472 20.17 11.01 -26.80
CA TYR A 472 20.76 10.07 -25.87
C TYR A 472 21.10 8.77 -26.61
N PRO A 473 22.37 8.30 -26.53
CA PRO A 473 22.78 7.05 -27.16
C PRO A 473 21.96 5.86 -26.68
N GLU A 474 21.68 5.81 -25.38
CA GLU A 474 20.90 4.75 -24.75
C GLU A 474 19.52 5.27 -24.33
N GLN A 475 18.47 4.59 -24.77
CA GLN A 475 17.10 4.87 -24.36
C GLN A 475 16.50 3.63 -23.69
N VAL A 476 16.00 3.80 -22.47
CA VAL A 476 15.47 2.71 -21.66
C VAL A 476 14.01 3.00 -21.31
N ARG A 477 13.12 2.05 -21.58
CA ARG A 477 11.72 2.06 -21.15
C ARG A 477 11.53 1.06 -20.03
N LEU A 478 11.14 1.55 -18.85
CA LEU A 478 10.82 0.74 -17.69
C LEU A 478 9.31 0.79 -17.46
N ALA A 479 8.58 -0.29 -17.77
CA ALA A 479 7.13 -0.34 -17.58
C ALA A 479 6.79 -1.22 -16.37
N CYS A 480 6.06 -0.69 -15.39
CA CYS A 480 5.49 -1.46 -14.29
C CYS A 480 3.97 -1.57 -14.50
N VAL A 481 3.52 -2.77 -14.83
CA VAL A 481 2.12 -3.06 -15.23
C VAL A 481 1.67 -4.36 -14.59
N ASP A 482 0.37 -4.60 -14.49
CA ASP A 482 -0.10 -5.95 -14.18
C ASP A 482 0.21 -6.92 -15.35
N ARG A 483 -0.07 -8.21 -15.16
CA ARG A 483 0.14 -9.22 -16.22
C ARG A 483 -1.05 -9.36 -17.16
N TYR A 484 -1.93 -8.35 -17.24
CA TYR A 484 -3.03 -8.39 -18.16
C TYR A 484 -2.52 -8.39 -19.60
N ALA A 485 -3.10 -9.25 -20.44
CA ALA A 485 -2.62 -9.47 -21.80
C ALA A 485 -2.63 -8.19 -22.65
N ALA A 486 -3.57 -7.26 -22.42
CA ALA A 486 -3.60 -5.99 -23.13
C ALA A 486 -2.40 -5.11 -22.77
N ASN A 487 -2.02 -5.05 -21.48
CA ASN A 487 -0.88 -4.25 -21.01
C ASN A 487 0.43 -4.76 -21.62
N LEU A 488 0.62 -6.09 -21.64
CA LEU A 488 1.80 -6.71 -22.26
C LEU A 488 1.87 -6.46 -23.76
N LYS A 489 0.74 -6.60 -24.48
CA LYS A 489 0.66 -6.30 -25.90
C LYS A 489 0.86 -4.82 -26.23
N ALA A 490 0.40 -3.91 -25.36
CA ALA A 490 0.67 -2.48 -25.50
C ALA A 490 2.17 -2.17 -25.38
N GLU A 491 2.87 -2.85 -24.47
CA GLU A 491 4.32 -2.74 -24.37
C GLU A 491 5.05 -3.38 -25.57
N ASP A 492 4.53 -4.47 -26.14
CA ASP A 492 5.03 -5.08 -27.39
C ASP A 492 4.91 -4.14 -28.57
N TYR A 493 3.82 -3.37 -28.65
CA TYR A 493 3.70 -2.28 -29.61
C TYR A 493 4.86 -1.27 -29.47
N PHE A 494 5.16 -0.78 -28.26
CA PHE A 494 6.26 0.17 -28.05
C PHE A 494 7.63 -0.40 -28.39
N LYS A 495 7.88 -1.68 -28.12
CA LYS A 495 9.12 -2.36 -28.54
C LYS A 495 9.22 -2.47 -30.05
N SER A 496 8.11 -2.74 -30.73
CA SER A 496 8.09 -2.84 -32.20
C SER A 496 8.24 -1.47 -32.87
N SER A 497 7.72 -0.39 -32.28
CA SER A 497 7.78 0.94 -32.87
C SER A 497 9.09 1.68 -32.60
N GLN A 498 9.87 1.27 -31.59
CA GLN A 498 11.17 1.83 -31.25
C GLN A 498 12.16 0.70 -30.90
N PRO A 499 12.65 -0.06 -31.90
CA PRO A 499 13.52 -1.22 -31.68
C PRO A 499 14.84 -0.89 -30.97
N GLU A 500 15.33 0.33 -31.13
CA GLU A 500 16.53 0.86 -30.47
C GLU A 500 16.37 1.08 -28.97
N MET A 501 15.14 1.14 -28.47
CA MET A 501 14.85 1.38 -27.07
C MET A 501 14.90 0.06 -26.28
N THR A 502 15.79 -0.01 -25.31
CA THR A 502 15.83 -1.14 -24.38
C THR A 502 14.57 -1.13 -23.51
N ARG A 503 13.81 -2.22 -23.52
CA ARG A 503 12.55 -2.33 -22.77
C ARG A 503 12.65 -3.37 -21.66
N THR A 504 12.28 -2.96 -20.45
CA THR A 504 12.12 -3.86 -19.30
C THR A 504 10.71 -3.71 -18.72
N ILE A 505 10.00 -4.84 -18.59
CA ILE A 505 8.65 -4.89 -18.03
C ILE A 505 8.72 -5.53 -16.63
N PHE A 506 8.23 -4.82 -15.63
CA PHE A 506 8.08 -5.27 -14.26
C PHE A 506 6.61 -5.59 -13.98
N PRO A 507 6.29 -6.83 -13.56
CA PRO A 507 4.94 -7.14 -13.12
C PRO A 507 4.65 -6.42 -11.80
N CYS A 508 3.44 -5.88 -11.65
CA CYS A 508 3.01 -5.24 -10.41
C CYS A 508 2.96 -6.26 -9.26
N ASP A 509 3.74 -6.04 -8.21
CA ASP A 509 3.82 -6.94 -7.05
C ASP A 509 2.49 -7.07 -6.31
N VAL A 510 1.68 -6.01 -6.28
CA VAL A 510 0.35 -6.04 -5.67
C VAL A 510 -0.58 -6.99 -6.43
N HIS A 511 -0.56 -6.94 -7.76
CA HIS A 511 -1.34 -7.87 -8.59
C HIS A 511 -0.79 -9.29 -8.54
N LYS A 512 0.53 -9.45 -8.48
CA LYS A 512 1.18 -10.75 -8.26
C LYS A 512 0.75 -11.36 -6.92
N ALA A 513 0.79 -10.59 -5.83
CA ALA A 513 0.33 -11.01 -4.52
C ALA A 513 -1.16 -11.36 -4.53
N SER A 514 -2.00 -10.53 -5.16
CA SER A 514 -3.44 -10.80 -5.32
C SER A 514 -3.70 -12.10 -6.08
N ALA A 515 -2.97 -12.35 -7.18
CA ALA A 515 -3.09 -13.58 -7.95
C ALA A 515 -2.63 -14.82 -7.15
N VAL A 516 -1.55 -14.69 -6.37
CA VAL A 516 -1.10 -15.75 -5.45
C VAL A 516 -2.16 -16.02 -4.40
N ILE A 517 -2.70 -15.00 -3.73
CA ILE A 517 -3.79 -15.14 -2.75
C ILE A 517 -4.98 -15.86 -3.36
N LYS A 518 -5.44 -15.40 -4.53
CA LYS A 518 -6.58 -15.98 -5.24
C LYS A 518 -6.35 -17.46 -5.52
N LYS A 519 -5.15 -17.84 -5.97
CA LYS A 519 -4.79 -19.24 -6.21
C LYS A 519 -4.69 -20.06 -4.91
N SER A 520 -4.12 -19.49 -3.85
CA SER A 520 -4.01 -20.14 -2.53
C SER A 520 -5.36 -20.35 -1.86
N LEU A 521 -6.32 -19.45 -2.08
CA LEU A 521 -7.69 -19.56 -1.55
C LEU A 521 -8.62 -20.38 -2.44
N ARG A 522 -8.23 -20.71 -3.69
CA ARG A 522 -9.04 -21.47 -4.64
C ARG A 522 -9.54 -22.83 -4.09
N PRO A 523 -8.72 -23.63 -3.37
CA PRO A 523 -9.21 -24.87 -2.76
C PRO A 523 -10.30 -24.64 -1.70
N PHE A 524 -10.42 -23.42 -1.19
CA PHE A 524 -11.34 -23.02 -0.14
C PHE A 524 -12.27 -21.89 -0.62
N GLU A 525 -12.61 -21.86 -1.91
CA GLU A 525 -13.40 -20.77 -2.50
C GLU A 525 -14.80 -20.64 -1.88
N GLU A 526 -15.44 -21.77 -1.57
CA GLU A 526 -16.73 -21.79 -0.85
C GLU A 526 -16.61 -21.17 0.54
N VAL A 527 -15.54 -21.54 1.26
CA VAL A 527 -15.26 -21.01 2.62
C VAL A 527 -14.98 -19.53 2.57
N THR A 528 -14.11 -19.12 1.65
CA THR A 528 -13.74 -17.72 1.42
C THR A 528 -14.99 -16.89 1.10
N SER A 529 -15.87 -17.40 0.24
CA SER A 529 -17.13 -16.75 -0.11
C SER A 529 -18.07 -16.68 1.09
N GLY A 530 -18.17 -17.76 1.86
CA GLY A 530 -18.90 -17.81 3.12
C GLY A 530 -18.49 -16.73 4.12
N LEU A 531 -17.19 -16.65 4.42
CA LEU A 531 -16.61 -15.64 5.31
C LEU A 531 -16.88 -14.21 4.83
N VAL A 532 -16.78 -13.96 3.52
CA VAL A 532 -17.11 -12.66 2.92
C VAL A 532 -18.59 -12.34 3.12
N HIS A 533 -19.50 -13.27 2.82
CA HIS A 533 -20.94 -13.03 2.96
C HIS A 533 -21.38 -12.89 4.42
N THR A 534 -20.76 -13.61 5.36
CA THR A 534 -20.96 -13.40 6.80
C THR A 534 -20.60 -11.98 7.19
N GLY A 535 -19.41 -11.49 6.81
CA GLY A 535 -19.00 -10.09 7.07
C GLY A 535 -19.95 -9.07 6.45
N LEU A 536 -20.30 -9.24 5.17
CA LEU A 536 -21.20 -8.33 4.43
C LEU A 536 -22.63 -8.29 5.01
N SER A 537 -23.13 -9.42 5.53
CA SER A 537 -24.45 -9.49 6.19
C SER A 537 -24.52 -8.66 7.48
N MET A 538 -23.38 -8.28 8.02
CA MET A 538 -23.24 -7.50 9.25
C MET A 538 -22.90 -6.03 9.01
N GLU A 539 -22.77 -5.55 7.77
CA GLU A 539 -22.42 -4.13 7.49
C GLU A 539 -23.44 -3.15 8.08
N GLY A 540 -24.73 -3.48 8.02
CA GLY A 540 -25.82 -2.63 8.52
C GLY A 540 -25.68 -2.22 9.99
N GLY A 541 -26.17 -1.02 10.33
CA GLY A 541 -26.28 -0.56 11.71
C GLY A 541 -27.13 -1.50 12.56
N GLY A 542 -26.76 -1.73 13.83
CA GLY A 542 -27.52 -2.60 14.74
C GLY A 542 -27.39 -4.11 14.52
N SER A 543 -26.76 -4.58 13.45
CA SER A 543 -26.60 -6.02 13.14
C SER A 543 -25.98 -6.83 14.27
N LEU A 544 -24.99 -6.26 14.99
CA LEU A 544 -24.37 -6.91 16.14
C LEU A 544 -25.32 -7.07 17.32
N ALA A 545 -26.22 -6.11 17.56
CA ALA A 545 -27.20 -6.20 18.63
C ALA A 545 -28.21 -7.31 18.33
N VAL A 546 -28.68 -7.39 17.08
CA VAL A 546 -29.57 -8.47 16.61
C VAL A 546 -28.87 -9.83 16.74
N LEU A 547 -27.61 -9.95 16.31
CA LEU A 547 -26.87 -11.20 16.40
C LEU A 547 -26.67 -11.67 17.85
N ARG A 548 -26.40 -10.73 18.78
CA ARG A 548 -26.31 -11.02 20.21
C ARG A 548 -27.64 -11.48 20.79
N GLN A 549 -28.75 -10.86 20.37
CA GLN A 549 -30.09 -11.31 20.76
C GLN A 549 -30.34 -12.74 20.27
N VAL A 550 -30.03 -13.04 19.00
CA VAL A 550 -30.17 -14.39 18.45
C VAL A 550 -29.35 -15.43 19.23
N LEU A 551 -28.10 -15.10 19.59
CA LEU A 551 -27.28 -16.00 20.39
C LEU A 551 -27.82 -16.16 21.83
N GLN A 552 -28.35 -15.09 22.42
CA GLN A 552 -29.04 -15.16 23.71
C GLN A 552 -30.26 -16.10 23.63
N ASP A 553 -31.08 -15.97 22.59
CA ASP A 553 -32.24 -16.84 22.37
C ASP A 553 -31.82 -18.31 22.16
N VAL A 554 -30.68 -18.56 21.49
CA VAL A 554 -30.11 -19.91 21.38
C VAL A 554 -29.79 -20.46 22.77
N PHE A 555 -29.10 -19.69 23.62
CA PHE A 555 -28.78 -20.15 24.97
C PHE A 555 -30.03 -20.32 25.84
N GLU A 556 -31.00 -19.42 25.78
CA GLU A 556 -32.23 -19.53 26.57
C GLU A 556 -33.01 -20.82 26.27
N ASN A 557 -33.06 -21.22 25.00
CA ASN A 557 -33.80 -22.38 24.55
C ASN A 557 -33.03 -23.70 24.66
N GLU A 558 -31.71 -23.68 24.40
CA GLU A 558 -30.91 -24.91 24.22
C GLU A 558 -29.95 -25.19 25.39
N LEU A 559 -29.72 -24.25 26.31
CA LEU A 559 -28.80 -24.44 27.43
C LEU A 559 -29.37 -25.44 28.46
N ILE A 560 -28.61 -26.51 28.66
CA ILE A 560 -28.83 -27.52 29.71
C ILE A 560 -27.86 -27.24 30.85
N VAL A 561 -28.39 -27.05 32.04
CA VAL A 561 -27.58 -26.89 33.27
C VAL A 561 -27.55 -28.21 34.00
N GLU A 562 -26.38 -28.84 34.04
CA GLU A 562 -26.16 -30.09 34.75
C GLU A 562 -25.53 -29.82 36.12
N ASN A 563 -26.14 -30.38 37.16
CA ASN A 563 -25.68 -30.22 38.54
C ASN A 563 -24.60 -31.26 38.88
N SER A 564 -23.52 -31.27 38.10
CA SER A 564 -22.39 -32.17 38.21
C SER A 564 -21.08 -31.38 38.10
N PRO A 565 -19.95 -31.89 38.63
CA PRO A 565 -18.65 -31.27 38.40
C PRO A 565 -18.30 -31.33 36.90
N ALA A 566 -17.68 -30.26 36.40
CA ALA A 566 -17.26 -30.19 35.00
C ALA A 566 -16.27 -31.32 34.65
N PRO A 567 -16.39 -31.93 33.46
CA PRO A 567 -15.44 -32.94 33.00
C PRO A 567 -14.02 -32.35 32.93
N GLY A 568 -13.09 -33.00 33.62
CA GLY A 568 -11.67 -32.68 33.57
C GLY A 568 -10.96 -33.32 32.37
N GLY A 569 -9.63 -33.31 32.40
CA GLY A 569 -8.82 -34.08 31.46
C GLY A 569 -8.86 -33.56 30.02
N SER A 570 -9.05 -34.49 29.07
CA SER A 570 -8.96 -34.23 27.63
C SER A 570 -9.94 -33.18 27.12
N ILE A 571 -11.17 -33.17 27.63
CA ILE A 571 -12.21 -32.20 27.24
C ILE A 571 -11.76 -30.77 27.57
N ARG A 572 -11.34 -30.54 28.82
CA ARG A 572 -10.85 -29.22 29.25
C ARG A 572 -9.61 -28.78 28.48
N ASN A 573 -8.71 -29.72 28.16
CA ASN A 573 -7.52 -29.44 27.36
C ASN A 573 -7.89 -29.09 25.92
N HIS A 574 -8.85 -29.79 25.32
CA HIS A 574 -9.34 -29.49 23.98
C HIS A 574 -9.97 -28.10 23.91
N THR A 575 -10.86 -27.74 24.85
CA THR A 575 -11.44 -26.40 24.94
C THR A 575 -10.36 -25.32 25.07
N ARG A 576 -9.31 -25.59 25.86
CA ARG A 576 -8.18 -24.67 25.99
C ARG A 576 -7.42 -24.49 24.66
N GLN A 577 -7.16 -25.57 23.92
CA GLN A 577 -6.51 -25.51 22.62
C GLN A 577 -7.32 -24.69 21.60
N ILE A 578 -8.64 -24.87 21.57
CA ILE A 578 -9.54 -24.07 20.72
C ILE A 578 -9.49 -22.58 21.10
N LEU A 579 -9.49 -22.28 22.40
CA LEU A 579 -9.38 -20.91 22.89
C LEU A 579 -8.01 -20.28 22.61
N ASP A 580 -6.93 -21.05 22.67
CA ASP A 580 -5.59 -20.58 22.33
C ASP A 580 -5.45 -20.30 20.83
N LEU A 581 -6.12 -21.10 19.98
CA LEU A 581 -6.15 -20.91 18.53
C LEU A 581 -6.94 -19.65 18.11
N PHE A 582 -8.14 -19.44 18.66
CA PHE A 582 -9.04 -18.37 18.19
C PHE A 582 -9.14 -17.15 19.11
N CYS A 583 -8.53 -17.19 20.29
CA CYS A 583 -8.43 -16.08 21.23
C CYS A 583 -7.00 -15.96 21.78
N PRO A 584 -5.97 -15.75 20.93
CA PRO A 584 -4.58 -15.77 21.37
C PRO A 584 -4.27 -14.68 22.41
N VAL A 585 -3.46 -15.03 23.41
CA VAL A 585 -3.07 -14.16 24.54
C VAL A 585 -1.58 -13.78 24.49
N HIS A 586 -0.83 -14.27 23.50
CA HIS A 586 0.61 -14.05 23.40
C HIS A 586 0.98 -12.59 23.01
N PRO A 587 2.23 -12.16 23.30
CA PRO A 587 2.76 -10.89 22.80
C PRO A 587 2.76 -10.94 21.27
N GLY A 588 1.99 -10.05 20.63
CA GLY A 588 1.76 -10.06 19.17
C GLY A 588 0.29 -10.21 18.77
N ALA A 589 -0.56 -10.76 19.65
CA ALA A 589 -2.00 -10.73 19.42
C ALA A 589 -2.54 -9.30 19.42
N SER A 590 -3.57 -9.00 18.61
CA SER A 590 -4.09 -7.64 18.48
C SER A 590 -4.73 -7.08 19.77
N SER A 591 -5.13 -7.95 20.71
CA SER A 591 -5.85 -7.58 21.94
C SER A 591 -5.71 -8.62 23.07
N PRO A 592 -4.50 -8.87 23.60
CA PRO A 592 -4.21 -9.98 24.52
C PRO A 592 -5.02 -9.89 25.83
N LEU A 593 -5.19 -8.69 26.42
CA LEU A 593 -5.99 -8.52 27.64
C LEU A 593 -7.48 -8.79 27.43
N LYS A 594 -8.02 -8.45 26.26
CA LYS A 594 -9.42 -8.74 25.94
C LYS A 594 -9.59 -10.24 25.72
N ASN A 595 -8.66 -10.86 24.99
CA ASN A 595 -8.67 -12.31 24.77
C ASN A 595 -8.49 -13.09 26.06
N MET A 596 -7.63 -12.66 26.99
CA MET A 596 -7.49 -13.26 28.32
C MET A 596 -8.82 -13.27 29.09
N ARG A 597 -9.55 -12.15 29.07
CA ARG A 597 -10.90 -12.08 29.68
C ARG A 597 -11.90 -12.99 28.98
N ARG A 598 -11.86 -13.05 27.64
CA ARG A 598 -12.73 -13.94 26.84
C ARG A 598 -12.45 -15.40 27.16
N GLN A 599 -11.18 -15.81 27.13
CA GLN A 599 -10.76 -17.17 27.47
C GLN A 599 -11.21 -17.53 28.89
N PHE A 600 -11.03 -16.63 29.87
CA PHE A 600 -11.49 -16.86 31.24
C PHE A 600 -13.00 -17.12 31.30
N VAL A 601 -13.82 -16.26 30.68
CA VAL A 601 -15.29 -16.41 30.67
C VAL A 601 -15.70 -17.69 29.96
N LEU A 602 -15.18 -17.94 28.76
CA LEU A 602 -15.53 -19.10 27.95
C LEU A 602 -15.08 -20.41 28.61
N GLN A 603 -13.86 -20.48 29.15
CA GLN A 603 -13.38 -21.67 29.86
C GLN A 603 -14.18 -21.97 31.13
N TYR A 604 -14.66 -20.93 31.81
CA TYR A 604 -15.45 -21.08 33.04
C TYR A 604 -16.89 -21.56 32.77
N TYR A 605 -17.59 -20.91 31.82
CA TYR A 605 -18.99 -21.22 31.53
C TYR A 605 -19.18 -22.33 30.49
N CYS A 606 -18.33 -22.42 29.48
CA CYS A 606 -18.39 -23.44 28.42
C CYS A 606 -17.50 -24.63 28.81
N ASN A 607 -17.86 -25.28 29.91
CA ASN A 607 -17.05 -26.29 30.60
C ASN A 607 -17.46 -27.74 30.32
N SER A 608 -18.31 -27.97 29.32
CA SER A 608 -18.69 -29.28 28.81
C SER A 608 -17.88 -29.66 27.56
N ASP A 609 -18.20 -30.81 26.97
CA ASP A 609 -17.66 -31.20 25.67
C ASP A 609 -18.24 -30.33 24.55
N ILE A 610 -17.42 -29.40 24.08
CA ILE A 610 -17.77 -28.43 23.04
C ILE A 610 -17.97 -29.05 21.65
N THR A 611 -17.64 -30.33 21.46
CA THR A 611 -17.83 -31.06 20.20
C THR A 611 -19.22 -31.68 20.06
N GLN A 612 -20.00 -31.68 21.14
CA GLN A 612 -21.37 -32.17 21.13
C GLN A 612 -22.32 -31.15 20.51
N ASP A 613 -23.47 -31.61 20.01
CA ASP A 613 -24.50 -30.70 19.48
C ASP A 613 -25.31 -30.01 20.60
N ARG A 614 -25.28 -30.54 21.82
CA ARG A 614 -26.01 -30.00 22.97
C ARG A 614 -25.18 -28.98 23.72
N ILE A 615 -25.79 -27.84 24.05
CA ILE A 615 -25.15 -26.78 24.85
C ILE A 615 -25.31 -27.12 26.32
N VAL A 616 -24.26 -27.65 26.94
CA VAL A 616 -24.27 -28.07 28.35
C VAL A 616 -23.37 -27.18 29.20
N HIS A 617 -23.84 -26.77 30.38
CA HIS A 617 -23.04 -26.14 31.42
C HIS A 617 -23.08 -26.98 32.70
N HIS A 618 -21.91 -27.38 33.18
CA HIS A 618 -21.77 -28.08 34.46
C HIS A 618 -21.65 -27.07 35.61
N CYS A 619 -22.63 -27.06 36.50
CA CYS A 619 -22.71 -26.17 37.65
C CYS A 619 -22.61 -26.99 38.94
N SER A 620 -21.52 -26.86 39.69
CA SER A 620 -21.39 -27.48 41.02
C SER A 620 -21.98 -26.63 42.15
N PHE A 621 -22.99 -25.79 41.86
CA PHE A 621 -23.59 -24.80 42.77
C PHE A 621 -22.63 -23.77 43.39
N SER A 622 -21.41 -23.63 42.84
CA SER A 622 -20.45 -22.61 43.24
C SER A 622 -20.48 -21.37 42.34
N CYS A 623 -21.09 -21.47 41.15
CA CYS A 623 -21.12 -20.41 40.15
C CYS A 623 -22.49 -19.71 39.99
N CYS A 624 -23.60 -20.41 40.24
CA CYS A 624 -24.97 -19.88 40.09
C CYS A 624 -25.90 -20.47 41.16
N ARG A 625 -26.90 -19.69 41.59
CA ARG A 625 -27.93 -20.10 42.57
C ARG A 625 -29.17 -20.72 41.93
N SER A 626 -29.40 -20.46 40.65
CA SER A 626 -30.54 -20.96 39.89
C SER A 626 -30.21 -21.08 38.41
N ARG A 627 -31.01 -21.87 37.68
CA ARG A 627 -30.93 -21.97 36.21
C ARG A 627 -31.11 -20.60 35.54
N GLN A 628 -31.99 -19.75 36.09
CA GLN A 628 -32.22 -18.40 35.57
C GLN A 628 -30.97 -17.53 35.72
N GLU A 629 -30.29 -17.58 36.88
CA GLU A 629 -29.04 -16.85 37.05
C GLU A 629 -27.98 -17.32 36.06
N THR A 630 -27.88 -18.63 35.79
CA THR A 630 -26.99 -19.15 34.75
C THR A 630 -27.35 -18.58 33.36
N ALA A 631 -28.63 -18.56 32.99
CA ALA A 631 -29.09 -17.99 31.73
C ALA A 631 -28.72 -16.50 31.63
N ASP A 632 -28.93 -15.72 32.70
CA ASP A 632 -28.59 -14.30 32.76
C ASP A 632 -27.07 -14.06 32.62
N ARG A 633 -26.24 -14.96 33.18
CA ARG A 633 -24.77 -14.92 33.01
C ARG A 633 -24.34 -15.28 31.59
N PHE A 634 -25.01 -16.25 30.96
CA PHE A 634 -24.76 -16.56 29.55
C PHE A 634 -25.11 -15.35 28.66
N ALA A 635 -26.28 -14.76 28.86
CA ALA A 635 -26.75 -13.58 28.13
C ALA A 635 -25.82 -12.36 28.31
N SER A 636 -25.37 -12.08 29.54
CA SER A 636 -24.58 -10.89 29.85
C SER A 636 -23.07 -11.04 29.60
N SER A 637 -22.51 -12.24 29.81
CA SER A 637 -21.05 -12.45 29.81
C SER A 637 -20.60 -13.34 28.65
N VAL A 638 -21.24 -14.49 28.46
CA VAL A 638 -20.83 -15.48 27.44
C VAL A 638 -21.11 -14.95 26.03
N VAL A 639 -22.28 -14.36 25.79
CA VAL A 639 -22.63 -13.71 24.51
C VAL A 639 -21.62 -12.61 24.15
N LEU A 640 -21.21 -11.78 25.11
CA LEU A 640 -20.20 -10.74 24.87
C LEU A 640 -18.80 -11.31 24.61
N ALA A 641 -18.46 -12.45 25.22
CA ALA A 641 -17.20 -13.13 24.99
C ALA A 641 -17.13 -13.76 23.59
N PHE A 642 -18.22 -14.34 23.09
CA PHE A 642 -18.31 -14.85 21.72
C PHE A 642 -18.41 -13.74 20.67
N LEU A 643 -19.24 -12.72 20.92
CA LEU A 643 -19.57 -11.66 19.95
C LEU A 643 -19.13 -10.27 20.44
N PRO A 644 -17.82 -10.00 20.65
CA PRO A 644 -17.35 -8.70 21.11
C PRO A 644 -17.47 -7.62 20.03
N ARG A 645 -17.46 -8.00 18.75
CA ARG A 645 -17.53 -7.15 17.57
C ARG A 645 -18.26 -7.86 16.41
N LYS A 646 -18.60 -7.11 15.36
CA LYS A 646 -19.05 -7.67 14.08
C LYS A 646 -17.98 -8.60 13.49
N CYS A 647 -18.39 -9.60 12.71
CA CYS A 647 -17.47 -10.42 11.94
C CYS A 647 -16.64 -9.51 11.00
N PRO A 648 -15.30 -9.51 11.09
CA PRO A 648 -14.47 -8.78 10.13
C PRO A 648 -14.69 -9.30 8.71
N MET A 649 -14.62 -8.42 7.71
CA MET A 649 -14.75 -8.83 6.31
C MET A 649 -13.41 -9.42 5.83
N LEU A 650 -13.46 -10.64 5.28
CA LEU A 650 -12.30 -11.24 4.63
C LEU A 650 -11.93 -10.44 3.37
N LYS A 651 -10.71 -9.89 3.34
CA LYS A 651 -10.19 -9.16 2.18
C LYS A 651 -9.55 -10.16 1.22
N ARG A 652 -10.23 -10.55 0.14
CA ARG A 652 -9.69 -11.49 -0.87
C ARG A 652 -8.36 -11.05 -1.50
N LYS A 653 -8.04 -9.75 -1.42
CA LYS A 653 -6.82 -9.15 -1.98
C LYS A 653 -5.67 -8.99 -0.99
N SER A 654 -5.83 -9.40 0.27
CA SER A 654 -4.75 -9.33 1.25
C SER A 654 -4.75 -10.54 2.20
N TRP A 655 -3.57 -11.11 2.42
CA TRP A 655 -3.35 -12.07 3.52
C TRP A 655 -3.50 -11.42 4.89
N THR A 656 -3.17 -10.12 4.98
CA THR A 656 -3.24 -9.39 6.25
C THR A 656 -4.69 -9.29 6.72
N ASP A 657 -4.92 -9.58 7.99
CA ASP A 657 -6.24 -9.63 8.64
C ASP A 657 -7.14 -10.79 8.20
N ALA A 658 -6.70 -11.70 7.33
CA ALA A 658 -7.52 -12.87 6.91
C ALA A 658 -7.84 -13.82 8.07
N GLU A 659 -6.99 -13.81 9.09
CA GLU A 659 -7.16 -14.56 10.33
C GLU A 659 -8.37 -14.07 11.13
N GLN A 660 -8.67 -12.76 11.15
CA GLN A 660 -9.70 -12.24 12.05
C GLN A 660 -11.14 -12.75 11.74
N PRO A 661 -11.59 -12.81 10.47
CA PRO A 661 -12.83 -13.50 10.11
C PRO A 661 -12.81 -14.99 10.48
N MET A 662 -11.66 -15.66 10.31
CA MET A 662 -11.50 -17.09 10.63
C MET A 662 -11.54 -17.34 12.14
N GLU A 663 -10.87 -16.52 12.94
CA GLU A 663 -10.94 -16.54 14.41
C GLU A 663 -12.37 -16.34 14.90
N TRP A 664 -13.08 -15.39 14.29
CA TRP A 664 -14.45 -15.05 14.68
C TRP A 664 -15.42 -16.20 14.37
N THR A 665 -15.37 -16.74 13.15
CA THR A 665 -16.26 -17.83 12.72
C THR A 665 -15.86 -19.17 13.31
N GLY A 666 -14.57 -19.48 13.34
CA GLY A 666 -13.99 -20.67 13.92
C GLY A 666 -14.31 -20.81 15.39
N LEU A 667 -14.16 -19.74 16.19
CA LEU A 667 -14.53 -19.78 17.61
C LEU A 667 -16.01 -20.14 17.82
N LEU A 668 -16.92 -19.53 17.07
CA LEU A 668 -18.35 -19.84 17.18
C LEU A 668 -18.65 -21.25 16.68
N GLN A 669 -18.05 -21.69 15.58
CA GLN A 669 -18.32 -23.02 15.03
C GLN A 669 -17.78 -24.13 15.95
N SER A 670 -16.63 -23.93 16.59
CA SER A 670 -15.99 -24.91 17.48
C SER A 670 -16.73 -25.11 18.81
N PHE A 671 -17.61 -24.20 19.21
CA PHE A 671 -18.43 -24.36 20.40
C PHE A 671 -19.83 -24.81 19.99
N TRP A 672 -20.11 -26.11 20.08
CA TRP A 672 -21.42 -26.74 19.81
C TRP A 672 -22.06 -26.38 18.46
N GLY A 673 -21.24 -26.03 17.45
CA GLY A 673 -21.74 -25.55 16.16
C GLY A 673 -22.50 -24.22 16.24
N LEU A 674 -22.22 -23.37 17.24
CA LEU A 674 -22.97 -22.12 17.49
C LEU A 674 -23.00 -21.21 16.27
N PHE A 675 -21.93 -21.14 15.47
CA PHE A 675 -21.95 -20.34 14.23
C PHE A 675 -23.12 -20.74 13.32
N THR A 676 -23.30 -22.04 13.09
CA THR A 676 -24.40 -22.57 12.29
C THR A 676 -25.75 -22.21 12.89
N LYS A 677 -25.94 -22.50 14.18
CA LYS A 677 -27.21 -22.24 14.90
C LYS A 677 -27.61 -20.77 14.89
N VAL A 678 -26.63 -19.89 15.12
CA VAL A 678 -26.84 -18.44 15.14
C VAL A 678 -27.12 -17.90 13.74
N MET A 679 -26.35 -18.31 12.72
CA MET A 679 -26.50 -17.77 11.37
C MET A 679 -27.80 -18.22 10.69
N VAL A 680 -28.26 -19.45 10.92
CA VAL A 680 -29.58 -19.91 10.43
C VAL A 680 -30.69 -19.01 10.97
N LYS A 681 -30.71 -18.75 12.29
CA LYS A 681 -31.69 -17.86 12.93
C LYS A 681 -31.54 -16.40 12.49
N PHE A 682 -30.31 -15.88 12.43
CA PHE A 682 -30.02 -14.49 12.06
C PHE A 682 -30.41 -14.15 10.62
N THR A 683 -30.30 -15.13 9.72
CA THR A 683 -30.63 -14.97 8.30
C THR A 683 -32.12 -15.18 8.01
N GLY A 684 -32.88 -15.71 8.98
CA GLY A 684 -34.30 -16.05 8.81
C GLY A 684 -34.53 -17.25 7.90
N SER A 685 -33.50 -18.05 7.64
CA SER A 685 -33.61 -19.25 6.79
C SER A 685 -34.37 -20.34 7.54
N ALA A 686 -35.28 -21.05 6.87
CA ALA A 686 -35.94 -22.21 7.46
C ALA A 686 -34.87 -23.23 7.88
N SER A 687 -34.93 -23.70 9.13
CA SER A 687 -34.00 -24.69 9.67
C SER A 687 -34.13 -26.00 8.91
N VAL A 688 -33.30 -26.21 7.88
CA VAL A 688 -33.13 -27.53 7.28
C VAL A 688 -32.40 -28.39 8.30
N ALA A 689 -33.01 -29.49 8.75
CA ALA A 689 -32.40 -30.38 9.72
C ALA A 689 -31.01 -30.83 9.22
N PRO A 690 -29.97 -30.83 10.08
CA PRO A 690 -28.64 -31.26 9.68
C PRO A 690 -28.70 -32.70 9.14
N VAL A 691 -28.18 -32.90 7.93
CA VAL A 691 -28.08 -34.24 7.32
C VAL A 691 -27.32 -35.14 8.29
N ALA A 692 -27.96 -36.22 8.73
CA ALA A 692 -27.41 -37.16 9.69
C ALA A 692 -26.03 -37.66 9.22
N ARG A 693 -25.07 -37.71 10.15
CA ARG A 693 -23.71 -38.21 9.91
C ARG A 693 -23.80 -39.59 9.22
N VAL A 694 -23.34 -39.67 7.97
CA VAL A 694 -23.10 -40.95 7.31
C VAL A 694 -21.96 -41.61 8.06
N SER A 695 -22.26 -42.68 8.80
CA SER A 695 -21.26 -43.60 9.34
C SER A 695 -20.63 -44.33 8.16
N VAL A 696 -19.49 -43.83 7.68
CA VAL A 696 -18.67 -44.57 6.72
C VAL A 696 -18.06 -45.74 7.48
N GLY A 697 -18.57 -46.94 7.21
CA GLY A 697 -17.96 -48.19 7.67
C GLY A 697 -16.53 -48.28 7.13
N HIS A 698 -15.62 -48.78 7.97
CA HIS A 698 -14.32 -49.24 7.54
C HIS A 698 -14.54 -50.39 6.54
N GLU A 699 -14.32 -50.14 5.26
CA GLU A 699 -14.04 -51.18 4.28
C GLU A 699 -12.58 -51.04 3.87
N GLU A 700 -11.87 -52.15 4.00
CA GLU A 700 -10.48 -52.34 3.64
C GLU A 700 -10.36 -52.35 2.11
N ASP A 701 -9.40 -51.59 1.58
CA ASP A 701 -9.07 -51.56 0.15
C ASP A 701 -8.55 -52.94 -0.29
N GLU A 702 -9.39 -53.72 -0.99
CA GLU A 702 -8.93 -54.68 -1.99
C GLU A 702 -9.17 -54.11 -3.39
N ALA A 703 -8.08 -53.99 -4.13
CA ALA A 703 -8.08 -53.63 -5.54
C ALA A 703 -8.62 -54.80 -6.38
N GLU A 704 -9.53 -54.53 -7.33
CA GLU A 704 -9.43 -55.02 -8.71
C GLU A 704 -10.59 -54.56 -9.63
N ASP A 705 -10.18 -54.13 -10.81
CA ASP A 705 -10.73 -54.37 -12.15
C ASP A 705 -11.95 -53.59 -12.72
N PHE A 706 -11.73 -53.17 -13.98
CA PHE A 706 -12.60 -52.38 -14.85
C PHE A 706 -13.60 -53.28 -15.58
N GLY A 707 -14.89 -52.95 -15.57
CA GLY A 707 -15.89 -53.61 -16.43
C GLY A 707 -17.17 -52.79 -16.63
N GLN A 708 -17.47 -52.46 -17.90
CA GLN A 708 -18.71 -51.82 -18.35
C GLN A 708 -19.90 -52.79 -18.34
N GLY A 709 -21.11 -52.32 -18.01
CA GLY A 709 -22.36 -53.03 -18.29
C GLY A 709 -23.59 -52.48 -17.55
N GLU A 710 -24.62 -52.11 -18.32
CA GLU A 710 -25.92 -51.56 -17.87
C GLU A 710 -26.83 -52.57 -17.13
N ALA A 711 -27.68 -52.00 -16.25
CA ALA A 711 -29.13 -52.28 -16.06
C ALA A 711 -29.61 -52.70 -14.65
N ALA A 712 -30.52 -51.85 -14.13
CA ALA A 712 -31.74 -52.13 -13.34
C ALA A 712 -31.59 -52.65 -11.90
N GLU A 713 -32.43 -52.33 -10.91
CA GLU A 713 -33.48 -51.33 -10.64
C GLU A 713 -33.92 -51.59 -9.17
N ALA A 714 -34.46 -50.57 -8.51
CA ALA A 714 -35.22 -50.62 -7.25
C ALA A 714 -34.49 -50.78 -5.90
N LEU A 715 -34.28 -49.65 -5.20
CA LEU A 715 -34.77 -49.46 -3.82
C LEU A 715 -34.56 -47.99 -3.36
N GLY A 716 -35.66 -47.29 -3.03
CA GLY A 716 -35.62 -46.18 -2.04
C GLY A 716 -35.96 -44.77 -2.54
N ALA A 717 -37.14 -44.57 -3.13
CA ALA A 717 -37.73 -43.25 -3.39
C ALA A 717 -38.06 -42.49 -2.08
N ALA A 718 -37.25 -41.47 -1.75
CA ALA A 718 -37.59 -40.37 -0.82
C ALA A 718 -36.51 -39.25 -0.79
N GLY A 719 -35.31 -39.47 -1.34
CA GLY A 719 -34.20 -38.50 -1.33
C GLY A 719 -33.93 -37.76 -2.65
N THR A 720 -34.59 -38.14 -3.74
CA THR A 720 -34.28 -37.68 -5.10
C THR A 720 -34.89 -36.33 -5.46
N ASP A 721 -36.03 -35.95 -4.88
CA ASP A 721 -36.72 -34.68 -5.19
C ASP A 721 -35.95 -33.42 -4.75
N VAL A 722 -35.05 -33.53 -3.77
CA VAL A 722 -34.27 -32.38 -3.26
C VAL A 722 -32.99 -32.19 -4.07
N LEU A 723 -32.39 -33.26 -4.59
CA LEU A 723 -31.17 -33.19 -5.39
C LEU A 723 -31.45 -32.74 -6.83
N GLU A 724 -32.55 -33.18 -7.45
CA GLU A 724 -32.96 -32.69 -8.78
C GLU A 724 -33.40 -31.21 -8.76
N LEU A 725 -33.96 -30.73 -7.65
CA LEU A 725 -34.28 -29.31 -7.47
C LEU A 725 -33.02 -28.43 -7.27
N ILE A 726 -31.93 -29.01 -6.75
CA ILE A 726 -30.64 -28.34 -6.55
C ILE A 726 -29.79 -28.37 -7.83
N ASP A 727 -29.80 -29.47 -8.57
CA ASP A 727 -29.10 -29.59 -9.86
C ASP A 727 -29.81 -28.80 -10.98
N GLY A 728 -31.15 -28.67 -10.93
CA GLY A 728 -31.92 -27.83 -11.84
C GLY A 728 -31.66 -26.32 -11.70
N ILE A 729 -31.10 -25.87 -10.57
CA ILE A 729 -30.66 -24.48 -10.36
C ILE A 729 -29.24 -24.24 -10.89
N LEU A 730 -28.44 -25.30 -11.10
CA LEU A 730 -27.03 -25.22 -11.52
C LEU A 730 -26.76 -25.68 -12.96
N ALA A 731 -27.68 -26.43 -13.59
CA ALA A 731 -27.53 -26.92 -14.96
C ALA A 731 -28.09 -25.95 -16.01
N GLN A 732 -27.52 -24.75 -16.13
CA GLN A 732 -27.60 -23.94 -17.35
C GLN A 732 -26.24 -23.33 -17.69
N GLY A 733 -25.59 -23.88 -18.72
CA GLY A 733 -24.61 -23.14 -19.53
C GLY A 733 -23.15 -23.57 -19.42
N SER A 734 -22.79 -24.70 -20.02
CA SER A 734 -21.43 -25.01 -20.45
C SER A 734 -21.05 -24.15 -21.67
N GLY A 735 -20.03 -23.30 -21.53
CA GLY A 735 -19.49 -22.47 -22.62
C GLY A 735 -18.23 -21.71 -22.23
N VAL A 736 -17.16 -21.91 -23.00
CA VAL A 736 -15.78 -21.46 -22.78
C VAL A 736 -15.61 -19.93 -22.81
N GLY A 737 -14.82 -19.37 -21.88
CA GLY A 737 -14.24 -18.02 -21.99
C GLY A 737 -13.59 -17.53 -20.68
N GLU A 738 -12.26 -17.53 -20.60
CA GLU A 738 -11.48 -17.01 -19.45
C GLU A 738 -11.45 -15.46 -19.43
N GLY A 739 -11.93 -14.85 -18.35
CA GLY A 739 -11.82 -13.42 -18.06
C GLY A 739 -12.02 -13.13 -16.57
N GLU A 740 -11.04 -12.47 -15.93
CA GLU A 740 -10.97 -12.37 -14.47
C GLU A 740 -11.89 -11.32 -13.82
N THR A 741 -12.40 -11.70 -12.65
CA THR A 741 -13.00 -10.90 -11.57
C THR A 741 -14.49 -10.52 -11.70
N GLY A 742 -15.35 -11.43 -11.24
CA GLY A 742 -16.63 -11.06 -10.62
C GLY A 742 -17.92 -11.57 -11.25
N ASP A 743 -17.88 -12.17 -12.45
CA ASP A 743 -19.09 -12.53 -13.20
C ASP A 743 -19.42 -14.03 -13.21
N HIS A 744 -18.98 -14.80 -12.21
CA HIS A 744 -19.69 -16.02 -11.86
C HIS A 744 -20.86 -15.64 -10.95
N ASP A 745 -21.99 -15.30 -11.58
CA ASP A 745 -23.34 -15.35 -11.04
C ASP A 745 -23.66 -14.52 -9.77
N GLU A 746 -23.06 -13.33 -9.59
CA GLU A 746 -23.78 -12.31 -8.81
C GLU A 746 -24.83 -11.68 -9.71
N ALA A 747 -26.03 -12.29 -9.73
CA ALA A 747 -27.23 -11.68 -10.28
C ALA A 747 -27.24 -10.19 -9.93
N ALA A 748 -27.32 -9.33 -10.95
CA ALA A 748 -27.22 -7.89 -10.83
C ALA A 748 -27.91 -7.38 -9.55
N ALA A 749 -27.27 -6.43 -8.85
CA ALA A 749 -27.80 -5.89 -7.61
C ALA A 749 -29.28 -5.59 -7.81
N PRO A 750 -30.17 -6.10 -6.92
CA PRO A 750 -31.60 -5.89 -7.09
C PRO A 750 -31.86 -4.39 -7.15
N MET A 751 -32.55 -3.95 -8.19
CA MET A 751 -32.85 -2.54 -8.43
C MET A 751 -34.32 -2.29 -8.13
N LEU A 752 -34.62 -1.19 -7.44
CA LEU A 752 -35.95 -0.65 -7.32
C LEU A 752 -36.43 -0.12 -8.69
N PRO A 753 -37.75 0.10 -8.89
CA PRO A 753 -38.29 0.59 -10.15
C PRO A 753 -37.71 1.94 -10.64
N ASP A 754 -37.13 2.73 -9.74
CA ASP A 754 -36.47 4.02 -10.01
C ASP A 754 -34.98 3.88 -10.38
N GLY A 755 -34.44 2.66 -10.37
CA GLY A 755 -33.02 2.40 -10.66
C GLY A 755 -32.09 2.61 -9.47
N GLU A 756 -32.60 2.79 -8.25
CA GLU A 756 -31.79 2.69 -7.04
C GLU A 756 -31.55 1.22 -6.66
N ILE A 757 -30.45 0.96 -5.95
CA ILE A 757 -30.19 -0.39 -5.44
C ILE A 757 -31.15 -0.68 -4.29
N ASP A 758 -31.91 -1.76 -4.38
CA ASP A 758 -32.68 -2.31 -3.27
C ASP A 758 -31.72 -2.91 -2.25
N TRP A 759 -31.25 -2.06 -1.34
CA TRP A 759 -30.35 -2.45 -0.25
C TRP A 759 -30.98 -3.49 0.66
N HIS A 760 -32.30 -3.53 0.79
CA HIS A 760 -32.97 -4.50 1.63
C HIS A 760 -32.87 -5.90 1.00
N GLU A 761 -33.24 -6.04 -0.27
CA GLU A 761 -33.16 -7.31 -0.99
C GLU A 761 -31.71 -7.76 -1.17
N LEU A 762 -30.78 -6.83 -1.42
CA LEU A 762 -29.35 -7.17 -1.48
C LEU A 762 -28.84 -7.71 -0.15
N GLN A 763 -29.26 -7.13 0.98
CA GLN A 763 -28.94 -7.64 2.31
C GLN A 763 -29.60 -8.99 2.59
N LEU A 764 -30.84 -9.22 2.12
CA LEU A 764 -31.49 -10.53 2.21
C LEU A 764 -30.73 -11.60 1.40
N ARG A 765 -30.28 -11.29 0.18
CA ARG A 765 -29.44 -12.20 -0.64
C ARG A 765 -28.13 -12.53 0.07
N ARG A 766 -27.44 -11.52 0.62
CA ARG A 766 -26.20 -11.72 1.40
C ARG A 766 -26.44 -12.59 2.63
N LYS A 767 -27.55 -12.37 3.35
CA LYS A 767 -27.98 -13.22 4.47
C LYS A 767 -28.24 -14.66 4.03
N ARG A 768 -28.98 -14.89 2.94
CA ARG A 768 -29.22 -16.25 2.42
C ARG A 768 -27.91 -16.96 2.08
N LYS A 769 -26.98 -16.32 1.37
CA LYS A 769 -25.65 -16.89 1.08
C LYS A 769 -24.87 -17.23 2.36
N ALA A 770 -24.89 -16.35 3.36
CA ALA A 770 -24.28 -16.62 4.67
C ALA A 770 -24.97 -17.79 5.41
N GLY A 771 -26.29 -17.93 5.28
CA GLY A 771 -27.07 -19.05 5.81
C GLY A 771 -26.71 -20.37 5.15
N VAL A 772 -26.63 -20.42 3.81
CA VAL A 772 -26.19 -21.61 3.06
C VAL A 772 -24.79 -22.04 3.49
N PHE A 773 -23.87 -21.08 3.59
CA PHE A 773 -22.52 -21.35 4.09
C PHE A 773 -22.54 -21.93 5.51
N SER A 774 -23.38 -21.39 6.39
CA SER A 774 -23.49 -21.88 7.77
C SER A 774 -23.94 -23.34 7.82
N CYS A 775 -24.89 -23.76 6.97
CA CYS A 775 -25.31 -25.15 6.88
C CYS A 775 -24.17 -26.08 6.38
N ARG A 776 -23.23 -25.54 5.60
CA ARG A 776 -22.04 -26.26 5.11
C ARG A 776 -20.85 -26.16 6.06
N ALA A 777 -20.89 -25.34 7.11
CA ALA A 777 -19.74 -25.11 8.00
C ALA A 777 -19.33 -26.38 8.79
N SER A 778 -20.21 -27.39 8.89
CA SER A 778 -19.86 -28.73 9.38
C SER A 778 -18.76 -29.42 8.55
N LEU A 779 -18.62 -29.10 7.25
CA LEU A 779 -17.49 -29.55 6.43
C LEU A 779 -16.15 -28.97 6.91
N MET A 780 -16.13 -27.76 7.48
CA MET A 780 -14.90 -27.14 8.01
C MET A 780 -14.37 -27.86 9.24
N GLU A 781 -15.25 -28.47 10.04
CA GLU A 781 -14.83 -29.31 11.17
C GLU A 781 -14.09 -30.57 10.69
N ASN A 782 -14.56 -31.16 9.58
CA ASN A 782 -13.89 -32.31 8.95
C ASN A 782 -12.58 -31.92 8.24
N LEU A 783 -12.52 -30.73 7.64
CA LEU A 783 -11.30 -30.22 7.00
C LEU A 783 -10.23 -29.85 8.03
N GLY A 784 -10.61 -29.15 9.11
CA GLY A 784 -9.70 -28.84 10.22
C GLY A 784 -9.15 -30.10 10.87
N ARG A 785 -9.99 -31.14 11.08
CA ARG A 785 -9.55 -32.45 11.57
C ARG A 785 -8.60 -33.16 10.59
N ARG A 786 -8.81 -33.08 9.27
CA ARG A 786 -7.95 -33.72 8.25
C ARG A 786 -6.63 -32.99 8.00
N VAL A 787 -6.64 -31.66 7.97
CA VAL A 787 -5.43 -30.84 7.77
C VAL A 787 -4.50 -30.91 8.99
N LEU A 788 -5.03 -31.04 10.21
CA LEU A 788 -4.22 -31.20 11.42
C LEU A 788 -3.62 -32.61 11.58
N VAL A 789 -4.28 -33.66 11.07
CA VAL A 789 -3.76 -35.05 11.16
C VAL A 789 -2.60 -35.29 10.17
N SER A 790 -2.56 -34.61 9.02
CA SER A 790 -1.42 -34.71 8.08
C SER A 790 -0.19 -33.87 8.46
N LEU A 791 -0.25 -33.02 9.49
CA LEU A 791 0.85 -32.14 9.91
C LEU A 791 1.47 -32.53 11.26
N GLN A 792 1.12 -33.70 11.82
CA GLN A 792 1.86 -34.37 12.89
C GLN A 792 2.73 -35.50 12.30
N PHE A 793 3.77 -35.14 11.54
CA PHE A 793 4.94 -36.01 11.47
C PHE A 793 5.74 -35.83 12.76
N VAL A 794 5.76 -36.88 13.57
CA VAL A 794 6.57 -37.01 14.77
C VAL A 794 8.05 -36.94 14.37
N ILE A 795 8.68 -35.79 14.59
CA ILE A 795 10.14 -35.73 14.69
C ILE A 795 10.48 -36.23 16.11
N CYS A 796 10.64 -37.53 16.24
CA CYS A 796 11.32 -38.12 17.39
C CYS A 796 12.83 -37.96 17.17
N GLU A 797 13.45 -36.97 17.80
CA GLU A 797 14.91 -36.89 17.92
C GLU A 797 15.40 -38.01 18.85
N CYS A 798 15.92 -39.09 18.27
CA CYS A 798 16.72 -40.07 19.00
C CYS A 798 18.15 -39.55 19.14
N GLN A 799 18.53 -39.21 20.37
CA GLN A 799 19.80 -38.57 20.73
C GLN A 799 21.03 -39.51 20.78
N ASN A 800 21.10 -40.56 19.97
CA ASN A 800 22.25 -41.48 19.99
C ASN A 800 22.57 -42.08 18.62
N CYS A 801 23.43 -41.40 17.85
CA CYS A 801 24.49 -42.03 17.03
C CYS A 801 25.36 -40.95 16.35
N GLN A 802 26.23 -40.31 17.14
CA GLN A 802 27.49 -39.78 16.62
C GLN A 802 28.54 -40.90 16.71
N ARG A 803 28.80 -41.60 15.60
CA ARG A 803 30.10 -42.20 15.19
C ARG A 803 29.87 -43.32 14.17
N HIS A 804 30.66 -43.30 13.09
CA HIS A 804 30.65 -44.13 11.87
C HIS A 804 29.68 -43.59 10.80
N GLN A 805 30.08 -43.25 9.57
CA GLN A 805 31.28 -43.57 8.81
C GLN A 805 31.39 -42.60 7.62
N GLU A 806 32.55 -41.94 7.47
CA GLU A 806 33.00 -41.22 6.26
C GLU A 806 33.48 -42.19 5.16
N ILE A 807 32.84 -43.35 4.99
CA ILE A 807 33.27 -44.31 3.97
C ILE A 807 32.02 -44.84 3.28
N GLN A 808 31.96 -44.63 1.96
CA GLN A 808 30.96 -45.10 0.97
C GLN A 808 29.95 -44.08 0.41
N ILE A 809 30.46 -42.97 -0.14
CA ILE A 809 29.81 -42.30 -1.28
C ILE A 809 30.64 -42.63 -2.53
N ALA A 810 30.41 -43.82 -3.10
CA ALA A 810 30.96 -44.20 -4.41
C ALA A 810 30.17 -45.31 -5.14
N ALA A 811 29.02 -45.77 -4.62
CA ALA A 811 28.34 -46.90 -5.23
C ALA A 811 26.82 -46.81 -5.08
N PHE A 812 26.19 -45.83 -5.72
CA PHE A 812 24.78 -45.95 -6.13
C PHE A 812 24.41 -44.98 -7.27
N GLN A 813 25.34 -44.78 -8.22
CA GLN A 813 25.16 -43.89 -9.39
C GLN A 813 25.18 -44.67 -10.72
N ILE A 814 24.74 -45.94 -10.70
CA ILE A 814 24.56 -46.76 -11.91
C ILE A 814 23.30 -47.62 -11.77
N GLN A 815 22.10 -46.99 -11.68
CA GLN A 815 20.82 -47.65 -12.01
C GLN A 815 19.59 -46.71 -12.03
N SER A 816 19.66 -45.54 -12.67
CA SER A 816 18.44 -44.77 -12.99
C SER A 816 18.35 -44.22 -14.42
N GLN A 817 19.26 -44.63 -15.32
CA GLN A 817 19.21 -44.23 -16.74
C GLN A 817 18.36 -45.16 -17.64
N LYS A 818 17.45 -45.97 -17.09
CA LYS A 818 16.58 -46.86 -17.89
C LYS A 818 15.07 -46.69 -17.69
N LEU A 819 14.61 -45.62 -17.04
CA LEU A 819 13.17 -45.36 -16.85
C LEU A 819 12.72 -43.93 -17.19
N ALA A 820 13.53 -43.20 -17.98
CA ALA A 820 13.22 -41.83 -18.43
C ALA A 820 12.93 -41.75 -19.95
N ALA A 821 12.26 -42.76 -20.51
CA ALA A 821 11.84 -42.78 -21.91
C ALA A 821 10.43 -43.39 -22.06
N ALA A 822 9.43 -42.84 -21.37
CA ALA A 822 8.02 -42.93 -21.74
C ALA A 822 7.21 -41.94 -20.88
N ALA A 823 6.59 -40.93 -21.53
CA ALA A 823 5.75 -39.85 -20.96
C ALA A 823 6.49 -38.82 -20.09
N GLY A 824 6.37 -37.50 -20.24
CA GLY A 824 5.34 -36.71 -20.91
C GLY A 824 4.71 -35.73 -19.91
N SER A 825 5.32 -34.55 -19.76
CA SER A 825 4.71 -33.28 -19.31
C SER A 825 4.37 -33.04 -17.82
N TYR A 826 4.82 -31.87 -17.36
CA TYR A 826 4.41 -31.06 -16.18
C TYR A 826 4.84 -31.43 -14.74
N LEU A 827 5.33 -30.39 -14.05
CA LEU A 827 5.43 -30.16 -12.59
C LEU A 827 6.54 -30.85 -11.79
N SER A 828 7.61 -30.10 -11.49
CA SER A 828 8.33 -30.20 -10.21
C SER A 828 9.28 -29.01 -9.99
N LEU A 829 8.97 -28.15 -9.01
CA LEU A 829 9.93 -27.51 -8.09
C LEU A 829 9.20 -26.53 -7.15
N TRP A 830 8.78 -27.03 -5.99
CA TRP A 830 8.46 -26.28 -4.78
C TRP A 830 9.04 -27.06 -3.60
N PHE A 831 10.01 -26.47 -2.88
CA PHE A 831 10.21 -26.48 -1.42
C PHE A 831 11.65 -26.05 -1.09
N LEU A 832 11.81 -24.89 -0.46
CA LEU A 832 12.92 -24.57 0.43
C LEU A 832 12.42 -23.53 1.46
N CYS A 833 12.16 -24.00 2.68
CA CYS A 833 12.02 -23.15 3.86
C CYS A 833 13.39 -23.11 4.54
N SER A 834 14.01 -21.92 4.64
CA SER A 834 15.18 -21.71 5.48
C SER A 834 14.77 -21.55 6.94
N LEU A 835 15.27 -22.47 7.78
CA LEU A 835 15.27 -22.42 9.23
C LEU A 835 16.66 -21.90 9.67
N THR A 836 16.77 -20.65 10.11
CA THR A 836 18.03 -20.11 10.63
C THR A 836 18.09 -20.29 12.15
N VAL A 837 18.90 -21.25 12.60
CA VAL A 837 19.27 -21.45 14.01
C VAL A 837 20.59 -20.73 14.28
N THR A 838 20.56 -19.70 15.12
CA THR A 838 21.77 -18.96 15.53
C THR A 838 22.43 -19.68 16.71
N ILE A 839 23.56 -20.37 16.48
CA ILE A 839 24.46 -20.84 17.55
C ILE A 839 25.68 -19.93 17.56
N SER A 840 25.78 -19.08 18.57
CA SER A 840 26.98 -18.28 18.86
C SER A 840 28.07 -19.18 19.45
N LYS A 841 29.19 -19.35 18.74
CA LYS A 841 30.42 -19.91 19.31
C LYS A 841 31.50 -18.83 19.36
N VAL A 842 31.87 -18.47 20.58
CA VAL A 842 33.06 -17.70 20.92
C VAL A 842 34.27 -18.61 20.72
N ILE A 843 35.24 -18.18 19.89
CA ILE A 843 36.61 -18.72 19.94
C ILE A 843 37.59 -17.54 19.85
N THR A 844 38.43 -17.46 20.88
CA THR A 844 39.59 -16.61 21.09
C THR A 844 40.81 -17.09 20.28
N SER A 845 41.65 -16.13 19.88
CA SER A 845 43.11 -16.18 19.63
C SER A 845 43.77 -17.52 19.28
N ASP A 846 44.54 -17.58 18.17
CA ASP A 846 45.99 -17.37 18.23
C ASP A 846 46.68 -17.35 16.85
N GLN A 847 47.96 -16.96 16.91
CA GLN A 847 48.89 -16.46 15.91
C GLN A 847 49.45 -17.45 14.85
N THR A 848 50.12 -16.85 13.85
CA THR A 848 51.18 -17.36 12.93
C THR A 848 50.77 -18.37 11.84
N ALA A 849 51.19 -18.27 10.58
CA ALA A 849 52.32 -17.57 9.94
C ALA A 849 51.92 -16.92 8.59
#